data_AF-A0A136M295-F1
#
_entry.id   AF-A0A136M295-F1
#
_cell.length_a   1.000
_cell.length_b   1.000
_cell.length_c   1.000
_cell.angle_alpha   90.00
_cell.angle_beta   90.00
_cell.angle_gamma   90.00
#
_symmetry.space_group_name_H-M   'P 1'
#
loop_
_entity.id
_entity.type
_entity.pdbx_description
1 polymer ?
#
loop_
_entity_poly.entity_id
_entity_poly.type
_entity_poly.pdbx_seq_one_letter_code
_entity_poly.pdbx_strand_id
1 'polypeptide(L)'
;MTGDMAMMTGESFLLKNLAALEKRDARLAELIQNLAADAQVRIIPASNGDLTAAFVHPDGTTKRIHSSRDPRRDAMLWAQELKMNPSQSVALFGLGLGYPLKAFLDLYREKVGALWCFESSPALFKAMLERADWSEVLADPRIAFMVGIGELEFRRITAGGFQKIIVDGIEVVEYGPAVQVAPEWYRERQENVRDLIRQWTAEMLTSIQRGPLFQSNILANLSSLGEAFLFRDIGSMIANRPAIMVSAGPSLNRNVHKLHRAKGRIPIISVDTSLRILQKHGITPDLVVSIDGLGLSAKHFEGVINLEKIPLAFDLEVTPSVLKPYPGPCFLVGNKKPMVYSWLEDAIGPLEGLTKGLTVAQAAYLLLAYYGAEPIILIGQDLSFERQGGATHADGAAFQGRYEPDPQGGGRWEDPLKPDGLKQVPILQVPANDGGFVPTTQTLYAYLKRFEEDIARSGKKTLNATEGGALIQGAHISTLDQIYDDLGVDQLPAFEGFLSSHNLEPIGIQFRQEYQSFLSEICHTLKMAENAFLEGVTQSQRLAADLSWEKLADSDIQSRFNMLFRLFDQVRQSKKIQMLIDRGVMKSLYFLHKGDLPEPEKRTREQHKMVAERYLLFLKKHWRWPGGEFSSFPERDPDGSTGCPETDSKEGLHEQRPLPKILCHFSWDLFFLRRERPLRARARFKGI
;
A
#
# COMPACT_ATOMS: atom_id res chain seq x y z
N MET A 1 -21.26 -50.46 -27.92
CA MET A 1 -19.96 -49.74 -27.81
C MET A 1 -20.19 -48.23 -27.84
N THR A 2 -21.00 -47.69 -26.93
CA THR A 2 -21.32 -46.25 -26.85
C THR A 2 -21.18 -45.71 -25.43
N GLY A 3 -20.63 -46.50 -24.50
CA GLY A 3 -20.36 -46.10 -23.11
C GLY A 3 -18.95 -45.52 -22.88
N ASP A 4 -17.97 -45.85 -23.72
CA ASP A 4 -16.56 -45.53 -23.44
C ASP A 4 -16.08 -44.18 -23.99
N MET A 5 -16.72 -43.60 -25.02
CA MET A 5 -16.30 -42.29 -25.57
C MET A 5 -16.69 -41.10 -24.66
N ALA A 6 -17.69 -41.23 -23.80
CA ALA A 6 -18.11 -40.14 -22.92
C ALA A 6 -17.26 -40.02 -21.64
N MET A 7 -16.65 -41.12 -21.17
CA MET A 7 -15.70 -41.08 -20.05
C MET A 7 -14.30 -40.62 -20.48
N MET A 8 -13.90 -40.87 -21.74
CA MET A 8 -12.58 -40.48 -22.24
C MET A 8 -12.39 -38.97 -22.48
N THR A 9 -13.45 -38.17 -22.57
CA THR A 9 -13.33 -36.71 -22.82
C THR A 9 -13.17 -35.90 -21.53
N GLY A 10 -13.82 -36.31 -20.43
CA GLY A 10 -13.79 -35.57 -19.16
C GLY A 10 -12.46 -35.69 -18.39
N GLU A 11 -11.92 -36.91 -18.28
CA GLU A 11 -10.59 -37.13 -17.69
C GLU A 11 -9.49 -36.44 -18.51
N SER A 12 -9.65 -36.41 -19.84
CA SER A 12 -8.72 -35.71 -20.73
C SER A 12 -8.72 -34.19 -20.51
N PHE A 13 -9.89 -33.57 -20.25
CA PHE A 13 -9.94 -32.14 -19.94
C PHE A 13 -9.39 -31.82 -18.56
N LEU A 14 -9.75 -32.61 -17.54
CA LEU A 14 -9.27 -32.39 -16.17
C LEU A 14 -7.75 -32.44 -16.09
N LEU A 15 -7.11 -33.45 -16.68
CA LEU A 15 -5.65 -33.58 -16.69
C LEU A 15 -4.97 -32.39 -17.38
N LYS A 16 -5.50 -31.97 -18.54
CA LYS A 16 -4.96 -30.82 -19.28
C LYS A 16 -5.09 -29.51 -18.49
N ASN A 17 -6.24 -29.32 -17.83
CA ASN A 17 -6.51 -28.15 -17.01
C ASN A 17 -5.64 -28.12 -15.75
N LEU A 18 -5.50 -29.24 -15.05
CA LEU A 18 -4.63 -29.36 -13.87
C LEU A 18 -3.17 -29.05 -14.22
N ALA A 19 -2.66 -29.57 -15.35
CA ALA A 19 -1.31 -29.29 -15.80
C ALA A 19 -1.07 -27.79 -16.13
N ALA A 20 -2.10 -27.07 -16.59
CA ALA A 20 -2.02 -25.63 -16.79
C ALA A 20 -2.09 -24.86 -15.46
N LEU A 21 -3.00 -25.27 -14.56
CA LEU A 21 -3.19 -24.66 -13.26
C LEU A 21 -1.97 -24.85 -12.35
N GLU A 22 -1.35 -26.02 -12.33
CA GLU A 22 -0.19 -26.34 -11.47
C GLU A 22 0.99 -25.39 -11.70
N LYS A 23 1.19 -24.94 -12.94
CA LYS A 23 2.25 -23.97 -13.31
C LYS A 23 2.03 -22.58 -12.70
N ARG A 24 0.79 -22.27 -12.28
CA ARG A 24 0.36 -20.96 -11.79
C ARG A 24 -0.01 -20.98 -10.31
N ASP A 25 -0.66 -22.06 -9.87
CA ASP A 25 -1.13 -22.31 -8.51
C ASP A 25 -1.11 -23.82 -8.21
N ALA A 26 0.07 -24.33 -7.86
CA ALA A 26 0.27 -25.74 -7.50
C ALA A 26 -0.60 -26.18 -6.31
N ARG A 27 -0.85 -25.28 -5.35
CA ARG A 27 -1.69 -25.57 -4.18
C ARG A 27 -3.14 -25.82 -4.58
N LEU A 28 -3.70 -24.96 -5.45
CA LEU A 28 -5.06 -25.16 -5.95
C LEU A 28 -5.15 -26.39 -6.84
N ALA A 29 -4.15 -26.65 -7.69
CA ALA A 29 -4.11 -27.87 -8.50
C ALA A 29 -4.15 -29.14 -7.63
N GLU A 30 -3.32 -29.20 -6.58
CA GLU A 30 -3.29 -30.31 -5.62
C GLU A 30 -4.62 -30.47 -4.89
N LEU A 31 -5.22 -29.37 -4.42
CA LEU A 31 -6.54 -29.39 -3.78
C LEU A 31 -7.60 -30.03 -4.69
N ILE A 32 -7.64 -29.64 -5.97
CA ILE A 32 -8.65 -30.13 -6.93
C ILE A 32 -8.37 -31.57 -7.36
N GLN A 33 -7.11 -31.93 -7.54
CA GLN A 33 -6.70 -33.30 -7.88
C GLN A 33 -7.12 -34.29 -6.78
N ASN A 34 -6.90 -33.92 -5.52
CA ASN A 34 -7.18 -34.77 -4.35
C ASN A 34 -8.65 -34.74 -3.90
N LEU A 35 -9.47 -33.85 -4.48
CA LEU A 35 -10.89 -33.76 -4.11
C LEU A 35 -11.65 -35.00 -4.60
N ALA A 36 -12.27 -35.75 -3.69
CA ALA A 36 -13.16 -36.84 -4.04
C ALA A 36 -14.40 -36.34 -4.81
N ALA A 37 -15.10 -37.23 -5.50
CA ALA A 37 -16.38 -36.90 -6.12
C ALA A 37 -17.36 -36.41 -5.04
N ASP A 38 -17.76 -35.14 -5.12
CA ASP A 38 -18.57 -34.50 -4.09
C ASP A 38 -20.07 -34.71 -4.35
N ALA A 39 -20.77 -35.27 -3.38
CA ALA A 39 -22.22 -35.47 -3.43
C ALA A 39 -23.01 -34.15 -3.43
N GLN A 40 -22.37 -33.02 -3.11
CA GLN A 40 -22.98 -31.69 -3.09
C GLN A 40 -23.23 -31.12 -4.49
N VAL A 41 -22.59 -31.63 -5.55
CA VAL A 41 -22.78 -31.12 -6.91
C VAL A 41 -23.50 -32.15 -7.77
N ARG A 42 -24.75 -31.87 -8.14
CA ARG A 42 -25.55 -32.70 -9.05
C ARG A 42 -25.59 -32.10 -10.44
N ILE A 43 -25.01 -32.82 -11.39
CA ILE A 43 -25.01 -32.45 -12.81
C ILE A 43 -26.26 -33.03 -13.47
N ILE A 44 -26.99 -32.17 -14.18
CA ILE A 44 -28.28 -32.51 -14.80
C ILE A 44 -28.38 -31.85 -16.18
N PRO A 45 -29.08 -32.45 -17.15
CA PRO A 45 -29.28 -31.84 -18.47
C PRO A 45 -30.28 -30.66 -18.39
N ALA A 46 -29.97 -29.60 -19.12
CA ALA A 46 -30.91 -28.52 -19.45
C ALA A 46 -31.76 -28.89 -20.68
N SER A 47 -32.86 -28.16 -20.89
CA SER A 47 -33.78 -28.43 -22.00
C SER A 47 -33.14 -28.31 -23.39
N ASN A 48 -32.10 -27.50 -23.54
CA ASN A 48 -31.35 -27.34 -24.79
C ASN A 48 -30.25 -28.41 -25.00
N GLY A 49 -30.10 -29.38 -24.09
CA GLY A 49 -29.08 -30.43 -24.15
C GLY A 49 -27.73 -30.07 -23.53
N ASP A 50 -27.52 -28.82 -23.12
CA ASP A 50 -26.36 -28.46 -22.28
C ASP A 50 -26.51 -29.04 -20.87
N LEU A 51 -25.42 -29.00 -20.10
CA LEU A 51 -25.44 -29.37 -18.70
C LEU A 51 -25.73 -28.16 -17.82
N THR A 52 -26.51 -28.36 -16.77
CA THR A 52 -26.63 -27.45 -15.64
C THR A 52 -26.23 -28.20 -14.36
N ALA A 53 -26.16 -27.47 -13.25
CA ALA A 53 -25.81 -28.02 -11.96
C ALA A 53 -26.80 -27.58 -10.89
N ALA A 54 -26.98 -28.44 -9.90
CA ALA A 54 -27.65 -28.13 -8.66
C ALA A 54 -26.71 -28.40 -7.50
N PHE A 55 -26.60 -27.46 -6.58
CA PHE A 55 -25.86 -27.61 -5.33
C PHE A 55 -26.79 -28.16 -4.25
N VAL A 56 -26.37 -29.22 -3.57
CA VAL A 56 -27.09 -29.87 -2.48
C VAL A 56 -26.42 -29.48 -1.16
N HIS A 57 -27.14 -28.72 -0.35
CA HIS A 57 -26.68 -28.28 0.96
C HIS A 57 -26.71 -29.44 1.97
N PRO A 58 -25.95 -29.34 3.09
CA PRO A 58 -25.98 -30.34 4.15
C PRO A 58 -27.36 -30.58 4.78
N ASP A 59 -28.25 -29.57 4.74
CA ASP A 59 -29.64 -29.66 5.21
C ASP A 59 -30.57 -30.37 4.20
N GLY A 60 -30.04 -30.82 3.06
CA GLY A 60 -30.77 -31.48 1.97
C GLY A 60 -31.44 -30.53 0.98
N THR A 61 -31.41 -29.21 1.22
CA THR A 61 -31.95 -28.24 0.26
C THR A 61 -31.10 -28.21 -1.00
N THR A 62 -31.72 -27.94 -2.15
CA THR A 62 -31.02 -27.90 -3.43
C THR A 62 -31.21 -26.55 -4.12
N LYS A 63 -30.11 -25.93 -4.56
CA LYS A 63 -30.09 -24.67 -5.32
C LYS A 63 -29.58 -24.91 -6.73
N ARG A 64 -30.30 -24.42 -7.73
CA ARG A 64 -29.83 -24.50 -9.13
C ARG A 64 -28.82 -23.39 -9.39
N ILE A 65 -27.76 -23.73 -10.11
CA ILE A 65 -26.61 -22.86 -10.34
C ILE A 65 -26.68 -22.21 -11.73
N HIS A 66 -27.36 -22.85 -12.70
CA HIS A 66 -27.60 -22.29 -14.03
C HIS A 66 -29.03 -22.53 -14.50
N SER A 67 -29.45 -21.80 -15.53
CA SER A 67 -30.75 -21.99 -16.19
C SER A 67 -31.00 -23.45 -16.56
N SER A 68 -32.21 -23.94 -16.27
CA SER A 68 -32.63 -25.30 -16.67
C SER A 68 -33.09 -25.38 -18.12
N ARG A 69 -33.17 -24.25 -18.82
CA ARG A 69 -33.59 -24.18 -20.23
C ARG A 69 -32.38 -24.05 -21.15
N ASP A 70 -31.57 -23.03 -20.92
CA ASP A 70 -30.42 -22.68 -21.75
C ASP A 70 -29.37 -21.91 -20.90
N PRO A 71 -28.42 -22.62 -20.27
CA PRO A 71 -27.44 -22.02 -19.38
C PRO A 71 -26.43 -21.11 -20.10
N ARG A 72 -26.10 -21.41 -21.37
CA ARG A 72 -25.20 -20.56 -22.18
C ARG A 72 -25.85 -19.22 -22.50
N ARG A 73 -27.12 -19.24 -22.96
CA ARG A 73 -27.84 -18.02 -23.29
C ARG A 73 -28.05 -17.13 -22.07
N ASP A 74 -28.39 -17.71 -20.94
CA ASP A 74 -28.58 -16.97 -19.68
C ASP A 74 -27.30 -16.24 -19.25
N ALA A 75 -26.16 -16.95 -19.26
CA ALA A 75 -24.86 -16.33 -18.97
C ALA A 75 -24.47 -15.24 -19.98
N MET A 76 -24.77 -15.43 -21.28
CA MET A 76 -24.50 -14.40 -22.29
C MET A 76 -25.37 -13.15 -22.09
N LEU A 77 -26.65 -13.30 -21.73
CA LEU A 77 -27.53 -12.17 -21.42
C LEU A 77 -27.02 -11.39 -20.20
N TRP A 78 -26.65 -12.10 -19.13
CA TRP A 78 -26.01 -11.50 -17.96
C TRP A 78 -24.76 -10.71 -18.35
N ALA A 79 -23.87 -11.29 -19.15
CA ALA A 79 -22.64 -10.63 -19.55
C ALA A 79 -22.90 -9.37 -20.38
N GLN A 80 -23.92 -9.38 -21.26
CA GLN A 80 -24.30 -8.21 -22.08
C GLN A 80 -24.86 -7.03 -21.28
N GLU A 81 -25.39 -7.28 -20.08
CA GLU A 81 -25.88 -6.22 -19.19
C GLU A 81 -24.75 -5.49 -18.44
N LEU A 82 -23.55 -6.08 -18.40
CA LEU A 82 -22.39 -5.49 -17.73
C LEU A 82 -21.87 -4.25 -18.46
N LYS A 83 -21.59 -3.20 -17.70
CA LYS A 83 -21.07 -1.92 -18.23
C LYS A 83 -19.60 -1.78 -17.90
N MET A 84 -18.75 -2.24 -18.82
CA MET A 84 -17.31 -2.31 -18.60
C MET A 84 -16.54 -1.16 -19.23
N ASN A 85 -15.62 -0.57 -18.48
CA ASN A 85 -14.63 0.37 -19.00
C ASN A 85 -13.38 -0.38 -19.51
N PRO A 86 -12.69 0.15 -20.54
CA PRO A 86 -11.41 -0.42 -20.99
C PRO A 86 -10.36 -0.42 -19.86
N SER A 87 -9.56 -1.49 -19.80
CA SER A 87 -8.45 -1.69 -18.88
C SER A 87 -8.83 -1.86 -17.41
N GLN A 88 -10.09 -2.14 -17.08
CA GLN A 88 -10.55 -2.31 -15.70
C GLN A 88 -10.12 -3.66 -15.12
N SER A 89 -9.81 -3.71 -13.82
CA SER A 89 -9.71 -4.99 -13.10
C SER A 89 -11.12 -5.46 -12.70
N VAL A 90 -11.37 -6.76 -12.68
CA VAL A 90 -12.71 -7.31 -12.38
C VAL A 90 -12.61 -8.42 -11.35
N ALA A 91 -13.48 -8.39 -10.35
CA ALA A 91 -13.73 -9.50 -9.44
C ALA A 91 -15.08 -10.14 -9.79
N LEU A 92 -15.03 -11.32 -10.41
CA LEU A 92 -16.18 -12.11 -10.82
C LEU A 92 -16.54 -13.13 -9.74
N PHE A 93 -17.73 -12.98 -9.16
CA PHE A 93 -18.26 -13.86 -8.12
C PHE A 93 -19.25 -14.87 -8.69
N GLY A 94 -18.92 -16.17 -8.52
CA GLY A 94 -19.73 -17.29 -8.96
C GLY A 94 -19.36 -17.76 -10.36
N LEU A 95 -18.67 -18.90 -10.46
CA LEU A 95 -18.28 -19.50 -11.74
C LEU A 95 -19.23 -20.62 -12.13
N GLY A 96 -19.70 -21.41 -11.14
CA GLY A 96 -20.50 -22.59 -11.37
C GLY A 96 -19.80 -23.58 -12.30
N LEU A 97 -20.38 -23.86 -13.47
CA LEU A 97 -19.81 -24.75 -14.50
C LEU A 97 -18.98 -23.99 -15.55
N GLY A 98 -18.70 -22.70 -15.31
CA GLY A 98 -17.88 -21.86 -16.17
C GLY A 98 -18.66 -21.05 -17.22
N TYR A 99 -19.98 -21.20 -17.33
CA TYR A 99 -20.81 -20.39 -18.24
C TYR A 99 -20.63 -18.87 -18.08
N PRO A 100 -20.73 -18.27 -16.87
CA PRO A 100 -20.50 -16.83 -16.69
C PRO A 100 -19.08 -16.42 -17.06
N LEU A 101 -18.06 -17.20 -16.69
CA LEU A 101 -16.67 -16.91 -17.05
C LEU A 101 -16.48 -16.92 -18.57
N LYS A 102 -17.04 -17.92 -19.26
CA LYS A 102 -16.94 -18.02 -20.73
C LYS A 102 -17.62 -16.82 -21.40
N ALA A 103 -18.85 -16.51 -21.02
CA ALA A 103 -19.60 -15.38 -21.57
C ALA A 103 -18.88 -14.04 -21.32
N PHE A 104 -18.32 -13.86 -20.12
CA PHE A 104 -17.54 -12.68 -19.78
C PHE A 104 -16.29 -12.56 -20.66
N LEU A 105 -15.50 -13.63 -20.80
CA LEU A 105 -14.28 -13.61 -21.61
C LEU A 105 -14.58 -13.38 -23.10
N ASP A 106 -15.67 -13.96 -23.62
CA ASP A 106 -16.05 -13.79 -25.03
C ASP A 106 -16.36 -12.31 -25.38
N LEU A 107 -16.86 -11.52 -24.42
CA LEU A 107 -17.18 -10.10 -24.62
C LEU A 107 -16.07 -9.14 -24.19
N TYR A 108 -15.29 -9.50 -23.16
CA TYR A 108 -14.46 -8.54 -22.42
C TYR A 108 -12.99 -8.96 -22.26
N ARG A 109 -12.53 -10.13 -22.73
CA ARG A 109 -11.14 -10.61 -22.51
C ARG A 109 -10.05 -9.60 -22.89
N GLU A 110 -10.23 -8.87 -23.99
CA GLU A 110 -9.26 -7.87 -24.46
C GLU A 110 -9.37 -6.52 -23.73
N LYS A 111 -10.44 -6.30 -22.96
CA LYS A 111 -10.70 -5.06 -22.24
C LYS A 111 -10.27 -5.11 -20.77
N VAL A 112 -9.86 -6.28 -20.25
CA VAL A 112 -9.65 -6.48 -18.82
C VAL A 112 -8.15 -6.53 -18.50
N GLY A 113 -7.75 -5.71 -17.53
CA GLY A 113 -6.36 -5.63 -17.06
C GLY A 113 -6.00 -6.79 -16.12
N ALA A 114 -6.94 -7.20 -15.25
CA ALA A 114 -6.84 -8.34 -14.35
C ALA A 114 -8.24 -8.88 -14.02
N LEU A 115 -8.38 -10.20 -13.88
CA LEU A 115 -9.64 -10.88 -13.56
C LEU A 115 -9.46 -11.81 -12.36
N TRP A 116 -10.22 -11.56 -11.29
CA TRP A 116 -10.26 -12.39 -10.08
C TRP A 116 -11.55 -13.20 -10.06
N CYS A 117 -11.44 -14.50 -10.17
CA CYS A 117 -12.55 -15.43 -10.27
C CYS A 117 -12.79 -16.09 -8.91
N PHE A 118 -13.94 -15.84 -8.28
CA PHE A 118 -14.31 -16.40 -6.99
C PHE A 118 -15.32 -17.53 -7.13
N GLU A 119 -15.01 -18.67 -6.54
CA GLU A 119 -15.92 -19.82 -6.45
C GLU A 119 -15.91 -20.38 -5.02
N SER A 120 -17.08 -20.53 -4.42
CA SER A 120 -17.20 -20.96 -3.02
C SER A 120 -16.89 -22.44 -2.85
N SER A 121 -17.18 -23.27 -3.86
CA SER A 121 -17.04 -24.72 -3.81
C SER A 121 -15.90 -25.23 -4.70
N PRO A 122 -14.85 -25.86 -4.11
CA PRO A 122 -13.85 -26.61 -4.87
C PRO A 122 -14.46 -27.69 -5.78
N ALA A 123 -15.58 -28.29 -5.39
CA ALA A 123 -16.27 -29.30 -6.19
C ALA A 123 -16.92 -28.70 -7.45
N LEU A 124 -17.51 -27.50 -7.36
CA LEU A 124 -18.03 -26.80 -8.54
C LEU A 124 -16.90 -26.43 -9.50
N PHE A 125 -15.78 -25.94 -8.95
CA PHE A 125 -14.61 -25.63 -9.76
C PHE A 125 -14.04 -26.87 -10.46
N LYS A 126 -13.93 -28.01 -9.75
CA LYS A 126 -13.54 -29.29 -10.35
C LYS A 126 -14.50 -29.70 -11.47
N ALA A 127 -15.81 -29.61 -11.23
CA ALA A 127 -16.83 -29.95 -12.23
C ALA A 127 -16.76 -29.05 -13.47
N MET A 128 -16.33 -27.79 -13.34
CA MET A 128 -16.03 -26.91 -14.47
C MET A 128 -14.81 -27.41 -15.27
N LEU A 129 -13.72 -27.81 -14.59
CA LEU A 129 -12.49 -28.29 -15.22
C LEU A 129 -12.64 -29.65 -15.92
N GLU A 130 -13.57 -30.50 -15.49
CA GLU A 130 -13.84 -31.79 -16.12
C GLU A 130 -14.64 -31.68 -17.43
N ARG A 131 -15.23 -30.51 -17.72
CA ARG A 131 -16.27 -30.39 -18.77
C ARG A 131 -15.85 -29.60 -20.00
N ALA A 132 -14.79 -28.82 -19.89
CA ALA A 132 -14.26 -28.03 -21.00
C ALA A 132 -12.76 -27.80 -20.83
N ASP A 133 -12.08 -27.50 -21.93
CA ASP A 133 -10.70 -27.08 -21.93
C ASP A 133 -10.60 -25.61 -21.47
N TRP A 134 -10.01 -25.41 -20.31
CA TRP A 134 -9.73 -24.11 -19.71
C TRP A 134 -8.23 -23.82 -19.68
N SER A 135 -7.38 -24.67 -20.27
CA SER A 135 -5.92 -24.56 -20.14
C SER A 135 -5.37 -23.19 -20.55
N GLU A 136 -5.89 -22.58 -21.63
CA GLU A 136 -5.50 -21.22 -22.03
C GLU A 136 -5.92 -20.14 -21.02
N VAL A 137 -7.07 -20.31 -20.39
CA VAL A 137 -7.60 -19.37 -19.38
C VAL A 137 -6.81 -19.51 -18.08
N LEU A 138 -6.51 -20.75 -17.68
CA LEU A 138 -5.72 -21.06 -16.48
C LEU A 138 -4.26 -20.59 -16.63
N ALA A 139 -3.72 -20.58 -17.86
CA ALA A 139 -2.39 -20.10 -18.15
C ALA A 139 -2.29 -18.56 -18.28
N ASP A 140 -3.40 -17.84 -18.44
CA ASP A 140 -3.40 -16.38 -18.62
C ASP A 140 -2.94 -15.68 -17.32
N PRO A 141 -1.84 -14.91 -17.35
CA PRO A 141 -1.29 -14.30 -16.16
C PRO A 141 -2.20 -13.22 -15.54
N ARG A 142 -3.18 -12.73 -16.30
CA ARG A 142 -4.17 -11.73 -15.84
C ARG A 142 -5.30 -12.35 -15.03
N ILE A 143 -5.48 -13.68 -15.08
CA ILE A 143 -6.61 -14.36 -14.46
C ILE A 143 -6.12 -15.11 -13.20
N ALA A 144 -6.79 -14.87 -12.08
CA ALA A 144 -6.51 -15.52 -10.80
C ALA A 144 -7.78 -16.18 -10.27
N PHE A 145 -7.66 -17.39 -9.69
CA PHE A 145 -8.77 -18.16 -9.17
C PHE A 145 -8.71 -18.23 -7.64
N MET A 146 -9.81 -17.88 -6.99
CA MET A 146 -9.98 -17.84 -5.55
C MET A 146 -11.09 -18.82 -5.15
N VAL A 147 -10.71 -20.07 -4.96
CA VAL A 147 -11.64 -21.20 -4.82
C VAL A 147 -11.65 -21.73 -3.39
N GLY A 148 -12.80 -21.63 -2.71
CA GLY A 148 -12.98 -22.14 -1.35
C GLY A 148 -12.04 -21.54 -0.31
N ILE A 149 -11.41 -20.39 -0.59
CA ILE A 149 -10.41 -19.79 0.29
C ILE A 149 -11.07 -19.02 1.45
N GLY A 150 -10.44 -19.10 2.63
CA GLY A 150 -10.76 -18.28 3.80
C GLY A 150 -10.18 -16.87 3.73
N GLU A 151 -10.48 -16.02 4.73
CA GLU A 151 -9.97 -14.64 4.79
C GLU A 151 -8.45 -14.58 4.78
N LEU A 152 -7.78 -15.39 5.62
CA LEU A 152 -6.32 -15.38 5.75
C LEU A 152 -5.61 -15.71 4.43
N GLU A 153 -6.14 -16.69 3.69
CA GLU A 153 -5.59 -17.13 2.42
C GLU A 153 -5.85 -16.09 1.32
N PHE A 154 -7.04 -15.48 1.28
CA PHE A 154 -7.33 -14.34 0.40
C PHE A 154 -6.33 -13.19 0.62
N ARG A 155 -6.07 -12.86 1.89
CA ARG A 155 -5.12 -11.83 2.28
C ARG A 155 -3.70 -12.17 1.83
N ARG A 156 -3.27 -13.43 2.01
CA ARG A 156 -1.97 -13.92 1.54
C ARG A 156 -1.81 -13.79 0.02
N ILE A 157 -2.82 -14.18 -0.76
CA ILE A 157 -2.78 -14.13 -2.23
C ILE A 157 -2.76 -12.68 -2.74
N THR A 158 -3.53 -11.80 -2.10
CA THR A 158 -3.66 -10.39 -2.52
C THR A 158 -2.53 -9.50 -2.00
N ALA A 159 -1.70 -9.98 -1.06
CA ALA A 159 -0.59 -9.25 -0.51
C ALA A 159 0.43 -8.87 -1.61
N GLY A 160 0.56 -7.56 -1.88
CA GLY A 160 1.50 -7.05 -2.89
C GLY A 160 0.91 -6.82 -4.28
N GLY A 161 -0.37 -7.15 -4.51
CA GLY A 161 -1.10 -6.87 -5.77
C GLY A 161 -1.41 -5.38 -6.04
N PHE A 162 -0.86 -4.50 -5.20
CA PHE A 162 -1.14 -3.07 -5.08
C PHE A 162 -1.03 -2.30 -6.41
N GLN A 163 0.01 -2.53 -7.20
CA GLN A 163 0.39 -1.54 -8.23
C GLN A 163 -0.50 -1.51 -9.48
N LYS A 164 -1.08 -2.64 -9.90
CA LYS A 164 -1.86 -2.72 -11.15
C LYS A 164 -3.33 -2.32 -10.96
N ILE A 165 -3.96 -2.78 -9.87
CA ILE A 165 -5.41 -2.61 -9.65
C ILE A 165 -5.77 -1.17 -9.25
N ILE A 166 -4.83 -0.46 -8.64
CA ILE A 166 -5.02 0.92 -8.18
C ILE A 166 -5.20 1.93 -9.32
N VAL A 167 -4.52 1.70 -10.44
CA VAL A 167 -4.58 2.60 -11.60
C VAL A 167 -5.85 2.32 -12.43
N ASP A 168 -6.20 1.03 -12.53
CA ASP A 168 -7.26 0.52 -13.39
C ASP A 168 -8.66 0.55 -12.72
N GLY A 169 -8.72 0.60 -11.38
CA GLY A 169 -9.94 0.38 -10.61
C GLY A 169 -10.39 -1.09 -10.66
N ILE A 170 -11.24 -1.51 -9.73
CA ILE A 170 -11.82 -2.86 -9.73
C ILE A 170 -13.34 -2.81 -9.76
N GLU A 171 -13.95 -3.52 -10.71
CA GLU A 171 -15.38 -3.80 -10.69
C GLU A 171 -15.67 -5.09 -9.94
N VAL A 172 -16.73 -5.09 -9.14
CA VAL A 172 -17.27 -6.31 -8.55
C VAL A 172 -18.50 -6.69 -9.36
N VAL A 173 -18.46 -7.86 -10.01
CA VAL A 173 -19.58 -8.41 -10.77
C VAL A 173 -19.97 -9.77 -10.20
N GLU A 174 -21.26 -10.08 -10.18
CA GLU A 174 -21.78 -11.32 -9.63
C GLU A 174 -22.69 -12.03 -10.63
N TYR A 175 -22.54 -13.35 -10.72
CA TYR A 175 -23.51 -14.21 -11.38
C TYR A 175 -24.49 -14.73 -10.34
N GLY A 176 -25.64 -14.05 -10.22
CA GLY A 176 -26.63 -14.27 -9.17
C GLY A 176 -27.00 -15.74 -8.90
N PRO A 177 -27.28 -16.57 -9.93
CA PRO A 177 -27.61 -17.98 -9.72
C PRO A 177 -26.53 -18.79 -8.98
N ALA A 178 -25.25 -18.54 -9.24
CA ALA A 178 -24.16 -19.20 -8.53
C ALA A 178 -23.95 -18.63 -7.12
N VAL A 179 -24.10 -17.31 -6.95
CA VAL A 179 -23.92 -16.65 -5.64
C VAL A 179 -24.93 -17.12 -4.58
N GLN A 180 -26.13 -17.51 -5.00
CA GLN A 180 -27.17 -18.05 -4.10
C GLN A 180 -26.80 -19.38 -3.43
N VAL A 181 -25.76 -20.07 -3.90
CA VAL A 181 -25.27 -21.33 -3.31
C VAL A 181 -24.57 -21.08 -1.97
N ALA A 182 -23.90 -19.93 -1.80
CA ALA A 182 -23.17 -19.62 -0.58
C ALA A 182 -23.19 -18.11 -0.31
N PRO A 183 -24.37 -17.49 -0.11
CA PRO A 183 -24.51 -16.04 -0.11
C PRO A 183 -23.67 -15.36 0.97
N GLU A 184 -23.47 -16.01 2.11
CA GLU A 184 -22.64 -15.52 3.22
C GLU A 184 -21.15 -15.51 2.84
N TRP A 185 -20.64 -16.60 2.26
CA TRP A 185 -19.25 -16.69 1.80
C TRP A 185 -18.94 -15.65 0.73
N TYR A 186 -19.81 -15.52 -0.29
CA TYR A 186 -19.61 -14.52 -1.34
C TYR A 186 -19.69 -13.09 -0.79
N ARG A 187 -20.64 -12.80 0.11
CA ARG A 187 -20.75 -11.48 0.76
C ARG A 187 -19.48 -11.14 1.55
N GLU A 188 -18.95 -12.10 2.30
CA GLU A 188 -17.71 -11.93 3.07
C GLU A 188 -16.51 -11.67 2.15
N ARG A 189 -16.37 -12.43 1.05
CA ARG A 189 -15.30 -12.20 0.06
C ARG A 189 -15.45 -10.87 -0.68
N GLN A 190 -16.67 -10.44 -0.99
CA GLN A 190 -16.94 -9.12 -1.55
C GLN A 190 -16.53 -7.99 -0.58
N GLU A 191 -16.81 -8.13 0.72
CA GLU A 191 -16.36 -7.15 1.71
C GLU A 191 -14.83 -7.13 1.83
N ASN A 192 -14.18 -8.30 1.79
CA ASN A 192 -12.72 -8.39 1.79
C ASN A 192 -12.10 -7.64 0.58
N VAL A 193 -12.68 -7.80 -0.61
CA VAL A 193 -12.27 -7.04 -1.80
C VAL A 193 -12.49 -5.54 -1.59
N ARG A 194 -13.64 -5.13 -1.05
CA ARG A 194 -13.92 -3.72 -0.73
C ARG A 194 -12.92 -3.13 0.27
N ASP A 195 -12.58 -3.87 1.32
CA ASP A 195 -11.60 -3.46 2.31
C ASP A 195 -10.21 -3.30 1.71
N LEU A 196 -9.81 -4.21 0.82
CA LEU A 196 -8.55 -4.12 0.10
C LEU A 196 -8.48 -2.85 -0.77
N ILE A 197 -9.56 -2.53 -1.51
CA ILE A 197 -9.66 -1.29 -2.29
C ILE A 197 -9.54 -0.06 -1.38
N ARG A 198 -10.21 -0.07 -0.22
CA ARG A 198 -10.16 1.04 0.75
C ARG A 198 -8.75 1.25 1.29
N GLN A 199 -8.06 0.17 1.67
CA GLN A 199 -6.66 0.20 2.13
C GLN A 199 -5.75 0.79 1.04
N TRP A 200 -5.84 0.24 -0.17
CA TRP A 200 -5.04 0.70 -1.30
C TRP A 200 -5.30 2.16 -1.67
N THR A 201 -6.56 2.58 -1.64
CA THR A 201 -6.95 3.99 -1.84
C THR A 201 -6.32 4.88 -0.77
N ALA A 202 -6.31 4.48 0.51
CA ALA A 202 -5.72 5.26 1.59
C ALA A 202 -4.19 5.37 1.46
N GLU A 203 -3.51 4.26 1.15
CA GLU A 203 -2.06 4.24 0.87
C GLU A 203 -1.68 5.12 -0.32
N MET A 204 -2.52 5.10 -1.35
CA MET A 204 -2.36 5.94 -2.53
C MET A 204 -2.56 7.40 -2.24
N LEU A 205 -3.62 7.77 -1.54
CA LEU A 205 -3.86 9.14 -1.12
C LEU A 205 -2.70 9.65 -0.26
N THR A 206 -2.17 8.81 0.63
CA THR A 206 -0.99 9.13 1.43
C THR A 206 0.24 9.37 0.55
N SER A 207 0.49 8.48 -0.41
CA SER A 207 1.59 8.64 -1.37
C SER A 207 1.45 9.91 -2.21
N ILE A 208 0.24 10.23 -2.66
CA ILE A 208 -0.07 11.44 -3.44
C ILE A 208 0.08 12.72 -2.61
N GLN A 209 -0.35 12.69 -1.35
CA GLN A 209 -0.37 13.88 -0.48
C GLN A 209 0.99 14.13 0.18
N ARG A 210 1.66 13.07 0.65
CA ARG A 210 2.89 13.14 1.44
C ARG A 210 4.15 12.71 0.68
N GLY A 211 4.01 12.19 -0.54
CA GLY A 211 5.13 11.76 -1.37
C GLY A 211 6.27 12.79 -1.50
N PRO A 212 5.98 14.07 -1.80
CA PRO A 212 7.02 15.11 -1.86
C PRO A 212 7.75 15.32 -0.52
N LEU A 213 7.03 15.25 0.61
CA LEU A 213 7.63 15.36 1.93
C LEU A 213 8.56 14.16 2.20
N PHE A 214 8.09 12.94 1.96
CA PHE A 214 8.90 11.74 2.14
C PHE A 214 10.15 11.76 1.27
N GLN A 215 10.05 12.24 0.03
CA GLN A 215 11.19 12.42 -0.85
C GLN A 215 12.19 13.44 -0.32
N SER A 216 11.69 14.58 0.17
CA SER A 216 12.53 15.62 0.75
C SER A 216 13.27 15.09 1.98
N ASN A 217 12.59 14.32 2.84
CA ASN A 217 13.20 13.66 3.98
C ASN A 217 14.31 12.68 3.57
N ILE A 218 14.06 11.83 2.57
CA ILE A 218 15.06 10.90 2.03
C ILE A 218 16.33 11.66 1.68
N LEU A 219 16.23 12.69 0.82
CA LEU A 219 17.38 13.47 0.38
C LEU A 219 18.08 14.19 1.54
N ALA A 220 17.31 14.73 2.48
CA ALA A 220 17.85 15.42 3.65
C ALA A 220 18.56 14.48 4.62
N ASN A 221 18.17 13.20 4.66
CA ASN A 221 18.73 12.18 5.55
C ASN A 221 19.92 11.44 4.94
N LEU A 222 20.09 11.44 3.62
CA LEU A 222 21.26 10.83 2.97
C LEU A 222 22.58 11.35 3.55
N SER A 223 22.68 12.64 3.89
CA SER A 223 23.88 13.21 4.50
C SER A 223 24.22 12.60 5.87
N SER A 224 23.22 12.06 6.58
CA SER A 224 23.40 11.44 7.89
C SER A 224 23.84 9.99 7.81
N LEU A 225 23.79 9.36 6.63
CA LEU A 225 24.17 7.96 6.48
C LEU A 225 25.66 7.70 6.75
N GLY A 226 26.54 8.68 6.52
CA GLY A 226 27.99 8.50 6.75
C GLY A 226 28.37 8.18 8.20
N GLU A 227 27.49 8.47 9.16
CA GLU A 227 27.66 8.18 10.61
C GLU A 227 26.69 7.09 11.10
N ALA A 228 25.80 6.61 10.23
CA ALA A 228 24.85 5.55 10.55
C ALA A 228 25.47 4.17 10.33
N PHE A 229 24.81 3.17 10.91
CA PHE A 229 25.10 1.75 10.78
C PHE A 229 23.97 1.06 10.01
N LEU A 230 24.16 -0.21 9.63
CA LEU A 230 23.09 -0.99 9.03
C LEU A 230 22.43 -1.85 10.11
N PHE A 231 21.11 -1.88 10.15
CA PHE A 231 20.43 -2.65 11.20
C PHE A 231 20.77 -4.14 11.14
N ARG A 232 21.08 -4.68 9.95
CA ARG A 232 21.54 -6.06 9.77
C ARG A 232 22.76 -6.43 10.63
N ASP A 233 23.59 -5.45 10.96
CA ASP A 233 24.83 -5.65 11.71
C ASP A 233 24.54 -6.05 13.17
N ILE A 234 23.33 -5.75 13.66
CA ILE A 234 22.87 -6.07 15.02
C ILE A 234 21.59 -6.91 15.05
N GLY A 235 20.88 -7.04 13.92
CA GLY A 235 19.57 -7.67 13.86
C GLY A 235 19.60 -9.16 14.21
N SER A 236 20.69 -9.88 13.91
CA SER A 236 20.81 -11.30 14.25
C SER A 236 20.76 -11.59 15.77
N MET A 237 20.99 -10.60 16.63
CA MET A 237 20.97 -10.76 18.09
C MET A 237 19.60 -11.17 18.65
N ILE A 238 18.52 -10.89 17.91
CA ILE A 238 17.15 -11.24 18.29
C ILE A 238 16.65 -12.53 17.64
N ALA A 239 17.46 -13.20 16.82
CA ALA A 239 17.09 -14.44 16.17
C ALA A 239 16.79 -15.55 17.20
N ASN A 240 15.64 -16.20 17.06
CA ASN A 240 15.15 -17.27 17.94
C ASN A 240 15.04 -16.86 19.41
N ARG A 241 14.85 -15.57 19.70
CA ARG A 241 14.64 -15.05 21.06
C ARG A 241 13.28 -14.37 21.16
N PRO A 242 12.62 -14.40 22.33
CA PRO A 242 11.46 -13.56 22.55
C PRO A 242 11.85 -12.08 22.38
N ALA A 243 10.94 -11.26 21.84
CA ALA A 243 11.11 -9.81 21.79
C ALA A 243 9.77 -9.11 22.04
N ILE A 244 9.80 -8.01 22.81
CA ILE A 244 8.60 -7.24 23.14
C ILE A 244 8.54 -6.00 22.25
N MET A 245 7.44 -5.85 21.50
CA MET A 245 7.10 -4.64 20.78
C MET A 245 6.12 -3.80 21.60
N VAL A 246 6.55 -2.62 22.02
CA VAL A 246 5.74 -1.67 22.80
C VAL A 246 5.12 -0.63 21.87
N SER A 247 3.79 -0.50 21.93
CA SER A 247 3.00 0.52 21.25
C SER A 247 2.28 1.46 22.22
N ALA A 248 1.81 2.61 21.75
CA ALA A 248 1.31 3.69 22.62
C ALA A 248 -0.21 3.68 22.86
N GLY A 249 -0.89 2.55 22.64
CA GLY A 249 -2.33 2.43 22.91
C GLY A 249 -2.66 2.63 24.40
N PRO A 250 -3.86 3.15 24.74
CA PRO A 250 -4.28 3.39 26.13
C PRO A 250 -4.13 2.19 27.06
N SER A 251 -4.27 0.94 26.59
CA SER A 251 -4.11 -0.25 27.43
C SER A 251 -2.70 -0.43 27.99
N LEU A 252 -1.68 0.20 27.39
CA LEU A 252 -0.31 0.16 27.91
C LEU A 252 -0.23 0.65 29.37
N ASN A 253 -1.08 1.60 29.77
CA ASN A 253 -1.14 2.10 31.14
C ASN A 253 -1.40 0.98 32.17
N ARG A 254 -2.06 -0.12 31.77
CA ARG A 254 -2.44 -1.24 32.64
C ARG A 254 -1.26 -2.14 32.98
N ASN A 255 -0.26 -2.24 32.10
CA ASN A 255 0.78 -3.25 32.20
C ASN A 255 2.21 -2.76 31.88
N VAL A 256 2.42 -1.47 31.60
CA VAL A 256 3.76 -0.89 31.34
C VAL A 256 4.76 -1.18 32.46
N HIS A 257 4.34 -1.14 33.72
CA HIS A 257 5.20 -1.39 34.88
C HIS A 257 5.73 -2.83 34.92
N LYS A 258 5.03 -3.78 34.31
CA LYS A 258 5.43 -5.20 34.26
C LYS A 258 6.67 -5.41 33.39
N LEU A 259 6.96 -4.51 32.45
CA LEU A 259 8.14 -4.55 31.57
C LEU A 259 9.47 -4.53 32.34
N HIS A 260 9.49 -4.10 33.61
CA HIS A 260 10.69 -4.18 34.45
C HIS A 260 11.23 -5.62 34.58
N ARG A 261 10.36 -6.64 34.58
CA ARG A 261 10.76 -8.05 34.68
C ARG A 261 11.50 -8.53 33.43
N ALA A 262 11.23 -7.95 32.27
CA ALA A 262 11.90 -8.30 31.02
C ALA A 262 13.31 -7.68 30.87
N LYS A 263 13.64 -6.61 31.62
CA LYS A 263 14.89 -5.88 31.43
C LYS A 263 16.12 -6.79 31.55
N GLY A 264 17.02 -6.68 30.58
CA GLY A 264 18.26 -7.47 30.53
C GLY A 264 18.05 -8.94 30.20
N ARG A 265 16.83 -9.36 29.83
CA ARG A 265 16.48 -10.75 29.47
C ARG A 265 15.78 -10.82 28.12
N ILE A 266 14.72 -10.04 27.95
CA ILE A 266 13.94 -9.95 26.71
C ILE A 266 14.14 -8.54 26.14
N PRO A 267 14.60 -8.39 24.89
CA PRO A 267 14.72 -7.08 24.23
C PRO A 267 13.37 -6.35 24.17
N ILE A 268 13.37 -5.09 24.61
CA ILE A 268 12.22 -4.19 24.61
C ILE A 268 12.37 -3.20 23.45
N ILE A 269 11.46 -3.27 22.51
CA ILE A 269 11.49 -2.54 21.24
C ILE A 269 10.35 -1.53 21.26
N SER A 270 10.70 -0.27 21.42
CA SER A 270 9.75 0.84 21.51
C SER A 270 9.43 1.36 20.10
N VAL A 271 8.17 1.57 19.78
CA VAL A 271 7.84 2.56 18.74
C VAL A 271 8.09 3.98 19.31
N ASP A 272 8.41 4.94 18.45
CA ASP A 272 8.64 6.34 18.85
C ASP A 272 7.55 6.91 19.76
N THR A 273 6.27 6.72 19.42
CA THR A 273 5.14 7.21 20.23
C THR A 273 5.11 6.67 21.67
N SER A 274 5.70 5.50 21.93
CA SER A 274 5.75 4.87 23.26
C SER A 274 7.00 5.22 24.07
N LEU A 275 8.01 5.85 23.45
CA LEU A 275 9.31 6.12 24.07
C LEU A 275 9.18 6.93 25.36
N ARG A 276 8.42 8.03 25.32
CA ARG A 276 8.19 8.90 26.50
C ARG A 276 7.40 8.20 27.61
N ILE A 277 6.48 7.30 27.24
CA ILE A 277 5.70 6.52 28.20
C ILE A 277 6.66 5.61 28.96
N LEU A 278 7.52 4.86 28.26
CA LEU A 278 8.53 4.01 28.89
C LEU A 278 9.46 4.81 29.82
N GLN A 279 9.94 5.97 29.37
CA GLN A 279 10.83 6.83 30.15
C GLN A 279 10.18 7.34 31.44
N LYS A 280 8.90 7.72 31.40
CA LYS A 280 8.13 8.12 32.59
C LYS A 280 8.02 6.99 33.63
N HIS A 281 8.07 5.73 33.18
CA HIS A 281 8.07 4.55 34.02
C HIS A 281 9.48 4.02 34.33
N GLY A 282 10.55 4.79 34.04
CA GLY A 282 11.92 4.36 34.32
C GLY A 282 12.37 3.17 33.46
N ILE A 283 11.76 2.96 32.31
CA ILE A 283 12.08 1.89 31.35
C ILE A 283 12.87 2.50 30.18
N THR A 284 14.11 2.03 30.01
CA THR A 284 14.93 2.33 28.84
C THR A 284 14.74 1.19 27.86
N PRO A 285 14.21 1.43 26.65
CA PRO A 285 14.10 0.39 25.62
C PRO A 285 15.49 0.05 25.06
N ASP A 286 15.63 -1.18 24.56
CA ASP A 286 16.84 -1.65 23.88
C ASP A 286 16.97 -1.11 22.46
N LEU A 287 15.85 -0.74 21.84
CA LEU A 287 15.75 -0.14 20.51
C LEU A 287 14.52 0.75 20.44
N VAL A 288 14.63 1.90 19.76
CA VAL A 288 13.47 2.67 19.30
C VAL A 288 13.37 2.59 17.78
N VAL A 289 12.16 2.37 17.27
CA VAL A 289 11.86 2.39 15.83
C VAL A 289 11.15 3.69 15.49
N SER A 290 11.62 4.41 14.48
CA SER A 290 10.94 5.59 13.94
C SER A 290 11.08 5.69 12.43
N ILE A 291 9.93 5.83 11.75
CA ILE A 291 9.85 5.87 10.28
C ILE A 291 8.89 6.94 9.76
N ASP A 292 8.32 7.75 10.66
CA ASP A 292 7.34 8.78 10.29
C ASP A 292 8.06 10.02 9.75
N GLY A 293 7.61 10.49 8.60
CA GLY A 293 8.16 11.66 7.93
C GLY A 293 7.63 13.01 8.42
N LEU A 294 6.61 13.03 9.28
CA LEU A 294 6.08 14.28 9.82
C LEU A 294 7.04 14.90 10.85
N GLY A 295 7.33 16.20 10.72
CA GLY A 295 8.19 16.93 11.67
C GLY A 295 7.69 16.90 13.11
N LEU A 296 6.39 16.74 13.32
CA LEU A 296 5.78 16.58 14.64
C LEU A 296 6.31 15.36 15.40
N SER A 297 6.79 14.32 14.70
CA SER A 297 7.32 13.10 15.32
C SER A 297 8.55 13.37 16.19
N ALA A 298 9.26 14.49 15.99
CA ALA A 298 10.36 14.92 16.87
C ALA A 298 9.92 15.09 18.34
N LYS A 299 8.65 15.45 18.59
CA LYS A 299 8.11 15.59 19.96
C LYS A 299 8.08 14.30 20.76
N HIS A 300 8.17 13.15 20.10
CA HIS A 300 8.29 11.85 20.76
C HIS A 300 9.65 11.64 21.44
N PHE A 301 10.66 12.44 21.10
CA PHE A 301 12.02 12.34 21.64
C PHE A 301 12.33 13.46 22.64
N GLU A 302 11.51 14.51 22.70
CA GLU A 302 11.69 15.63 23.62
C GLU A 302 11.61 15.17 25.09
N GLY A 303 12.62 15.56 25.89
CA GLY A 303 12.69 15.27 27.32
C GLY A 303 13.06 13.82 27.67
N VAL A 304 13.45 13.00 26.69
CA VAL A 304 13.95 11.63 26.94
C VAL A 304 15.37 11.70 27.51
N ILE A 305 15.60 11.00 28.63
CA ILE A 305 16.91 10.94 29.27
C ILE A 305 17.76 9.80 28.70
N ASN A 306 19.09 9.98 28.68
CA ASN A 306 20.05 9.01 28.17
C ASN A 306 19.78 8.56 26.72
N LEU A 307 19.27 9.45 25.86
CA LEU A 307 18.94 9.12 24.47
C LEU A 307 20.17 8.65 23.69
N GLU A 308 21.37 9.09 24.08
CA GLU A 308 22.66 8.67 23.51
C GLU A 308 22.95 7.16 23.71
N LYS A 309 22.26 6.51 24.64
CA LYS A 309 22.41 5.07 24.93
C LYS A 309 21.34 4.21 24.26
N ILE A 310 20.36 4.82 23.58
CA ILE A 310 19.23 4.12 22.97
C ILE A 310 19.47 4.07 21.44
N PRO A 311 19.71 2.90 20.85
CA PRO A 311 19.76 2.73 19.41
C PRO A 311 18.45 3.16 18.72
N LEU A 312 18.56 3.87 17.59
CA LEU A 312 17.44 4.23 16.71
C LEU A 312 17.48 3.38 15.44
N ALA A 313 16.45 2.57 15.19
CA ALA A 313 16.18 1.97 13.88
C ALA A 313 15.30 2.92 13.05
N PHE A 314 15.77 3.29 11.85
CA PHE A 314 15.09 4.27 11.00
C PHE A 314 15.00 3.88 9.52
N ASP A 315 14.01 4.42 8.82
CA ASP A 315 13.89 4.44 7.35
C ASP A 315 14.20 5.85 6.85
N LEU A 316 14.72 5.99 5.63
CA LEU A 316 15.13 7.29 5.08
C LEU A 316 13.99 8.32 4.98
N GLU A 317 12.72 7.92 5.00
CA GLU A 317 11.60 8.87 5.02
C GLU A 317 11.33 9.49 6.39
N VAL A 318 12.00 9.03 7.46
CA VAL A 318 11.88 9.60 8.80
C VAL A 318 12.13 11.10 8.76
N THR A 319 11.46 11.88 9.60
CA THR A 319 11.70 13.32 9.61
C THR A 319 13.17 13.63 9.98
N PRO A 320 13.86 14.53 9.23
CA PRO A 320 15.20 14.96 9.59
C PRO A 320 15.30 15.59 10.97
N SER A 321 14.18 16.10 11.50
CA SER A 321 14.08 16.64 12.87
C SER A 321 14.24 15.58 13.96
N VAL A 322 14.12 14.29 13.63
CA VAL A 322 14.43 13.17 14.52
C VAL A 322 15.86 12.70 14.26
N LEU A 323 16.20 12.36 13.00
CA LEU A 323 17.46 11.69 12.69
C LEU A 323 18.69 12.59 12.92
N LYS A 324 18.66 13.84 12.46
CA LYS A 324 19.85 14.73 12.49
C LYS A 324 20.30 15.10 13.91
N PRO A 325 19.41 15.45 14.86
CA PRO A 325 19.83 15.77 16.22
C PRO A 325 19.93 14.53 17.13
N TYR A 326 19.73 13.31 16.61
CA TYR A 326 19.73 12.11 17.44
C TYR A 326 21.14 11.85 18.00
N PRO A 327 21.33 11.78 19.33
CA PRO A 327 22.65 11.70 19.93
C PRO A 327 23.21 10.28 20.02
N GLY A 328 22.37 9.25 19.81
CA GLY A 328 22.74 7.85 19.92
C GLY A 328 23.02 7.17 18.57
N PRO A 329 23.41 5.88 18.58
CA PRO A 329 23.65 5.11 17.36
C PRO A 329 22.39 4.98 16.51
N CYS A 330 22.50 5.27 15.21
CA CYS A 330 21.40 5.19 14.25
C CYS A 330 21.63 4.04 13.25
N PHE A 331 20.62 3.19 13.08
CA PHE A 331 20.66 1.99 12.24
C PHE A 331 19.64 2.11 11.10
N LEU A 332 20.14 2.16 9.87
CA LEU A 332 19.31 2.16 8.68
C LEU A 332 18.64 0.79 8.51
N VAL A 333 17.32 0.82 8.44
CA VAL A 333 16.47 -0.31 8.10
C VAL A 333 16.32 -0.34 6.58
N GLY A 334 16.87 -1.37 5.94
CA GLY A 334 16.77 -1.53 4.48
C GLY A 334 15.32 -1.67 4.04
N ASN A 335 14.89 -0.96 3.00
CA ASN A 335 13.50 -0.98 2.52
C ASN A 335 13.41 -1.47 1.07
N LYS A 336 12.36 -2.21 0.74
CA LYS A 336 12.05 -2.75 -0.61
C LYS A 336 11.69 -1.70 -1.68
N LYS A 337 12.00 -0.42 -1.45
CA LYS A 337 11.58 0.69 -2.34
C LYS A 337 12.57 0.85 -3.50
N PRO A 338 12.12 0.72 -4.75
CA PRO A 338 12.99 0.21 -5.81
C PRO A 338 14.08 1.18 -6.28
N MET A 339 13.98 2.48 -6.02
CA MET A 339 14.83 3.45 -6.71
C MET A 339 15.96 4.00 -5.85
N VAL A 340 15.66 4.71 -4.75
CA VAL A 340 16.73 5.21 -3.86
C VAL A 340 17.45 4.10 -3.10
N TYR A 341 16.72 3.06 -2.67
CA TYR A 341 17.35 1.93 -2.00
C TYR A 341 18.16 1.07 -2.97
N SER A 342 17.78 0.94 -4.24
CA SER A 342 18.63 0.25 -5.23
C SER A 342 19.95 0.98 -5.45
N TRP A 343 19.96 2.32 -5.53
CA TRP A 343 21.22 3.06 -5.60
C TRP A 343 22.06 2.88 -4.33
N LEU A 344 21.42 2.89 -3.14
CA LEU A 344 22.13 2.62 -1.90
C LEU A 344 22.69 1.20 -1.88
N GLU A 345 21.96 0.21 -2.38
CA GLU A 345 22.43 -1.16 -2.49
C GLU A 345 23.68 -1.28 -3.37
N ASP A 346 23.70 -0.54 -4.48
CA ASP A 346 24.88 -0.45 -5.34
C ASP A 346 26.07 0.20 -4.62
N ALA A 347 25.80 1.19 -3.76
CA ALA A 347 26.81 2.01 -3.10
C ALA A 347 27.42 1.38 -1.84
N ILE A 348 26.59 0.77 -1.00
CA ILE A 348 26.96 0.31 0.35
C ILE A 348 26.65 -1.18 0.58
N GLY A 349 26.32 -1.89 -0.51
CA GLY A 349 25.96 -3.30 -0.48
C GLY A 349 24.49 -3.56 -0.15
N PRO A 350 24.04 -4.82 -0.21
CA PRO A 350 22.63 -5.18 -0.22
C PRO A 350 21.89 -4.64 1.01
N LEU A 351 20.65 -4.21 0.86
CA LEU A 351 19.79 -3.81 1.94
C LEU A 351 18.71 -4.87 2.07
N GLU A 352 18.39 -5.28 3.29
CA GLU A 352 17.57 -6.48 3.52
C GLU A 352 16.09 -6.37 3.09
N GLY A 353 15.74 -5.26 2.41
CA GLY A 353 14.51 -5.15 1.65
C GLY A 353 13.24 -5.28 2.50
N LEU A 354 13.23 -4.70 3.69
CA LEU A 354 12.07 -4.76 4.57
C LEU A 354 10.90 -3.97 4.00
N THR A 355 9.69 -4.45 4.23
CA THR A 355 8.49 -3.64 3.99
C THR A 355 8.16 -2.94 5.30
N LYS A 356 7.92 -1.63 5.27
CA LYS A 356 7.72 -0.86 6.51
C LYS A 356 6.27 -0.81 7.03
N GLY A 357 5.32 -1.41 6.31
CA GLY A 357 3.90 -1.33 6.64
C GLY A 357 3.33 0.10 6.54
N LEU A 358 2.19 0.33 7.20
CA LEU A 358 1.44 1.59 7.26
C LEU A 358 1.77 2.44 8.49
N THR A 359 2.28 1.82 9.57
CA THR A 359 2.56 2.47 10.85
C THR A 359 3.96 2.11 11.37
N VAL A 360 4.48 2.92 12.29
CA VAL A 360 5.75 2.62 12.99
C VAL A 360 5.70 1.27 13.71
N ALA A 361 4.54 0.92 14.30
CA ALA A 361 4.35 -0.37 14.96
C ALA A 361 4.42 -1.55 13.98
N GLN A 362 3.87 -1.41 12.78
CA GLN A 362 4.02 -2.45 11.75
C GLN A 362 5.47 -2.57 11.27
N ALA A 363 6.18 -1.44 11.13
CA ALA A 363 7.60 -1.46 10.82
C ALA A 363 8.40 -2.20 11.89
N ALA A 364 8.12 -1.95 13.17
CA ALA A 364 8.74 -2.66 14.29
C ALA A 364 8.41 -4.15 14.26
N TYR A 365 7.15 -4.53 14.06
CA TYR A 365 6.77 -5.95 13.95
C TYR A 365 7.49 -6.65 12.80
N LEU A 366 7.52 -6.05 11.61
CA LEU A 366 8.15 -6.61 10.41
C LEU A 366 9.67 -6.71 10.58
N LEU A 367 10.29 -5.74 11.26
CA LEU A 367 11.70 -5.80 11.64
C LEU A 367 11.96 -7.04 12.52
N LEU A 368 11.21 -7.21 13.61
CA LEU A 368 11.36 -8.36 14.52
C LEU A 368 11.13 -9.69 13.83
N ALA A 369 10.08 -9.78 13.00
CA ALA A 369 9.76 -10.97 12.25
C ALA A 369 10.87 -11.36 11.28
N TYR A 370 11.43 -10.38 10.56
CA TYR A 370 12.48 -10.62 9.58
C TYR A 370 13.75 -11.16 10.22
N TYR A 371 14.19 -10.58 11.34
CA TYR A 371 15.37 -11.04 12.07
C TYR A 371 15.10 -12.23 12.99
N GLY A 372 13.92 -12.84 12.89
CA GLY A 372 13.66 -14.14 13.47
C GLY A 372 13.31 -14.13 14.95
N ALA A 373 12.86 -13.01 15.53
CA ALA A 373 12.33 -13.00 16.89
C ALA A 373 11.18 -14.00 17.04
N GLU A 374 11.21 -14.78 18.12
CA GLU A 374 10.30 -15.90 18.34
C GLU A 374 10.21 -16.23 19.85
N PRO A 375 9.05 -16.02 20.51
CA PRO A 375 7.86 -15.33 20.00
C PRO A 375 8.03 -13.80 19.93
N ILE A 376 7.21 -13.15 19.10
CA ILE A 376 7.02 -11.69 19.13
C ILE A 376 5.88 -11.37 20.09
N ILE A 377 6.13 -10.51 21.09
CA ILE A 377 5.15 -10.15 22.13
C ILE A 377 4.67 -8.72 21.88
N LEU A 378 3.37 -8.52 21.68
CA LEU A 378 2.75 -7.22 21.46
C LEU A 378 2.21 -6.67 22.77
N ILE A 379 2.48 -5.40 23.10
CA ILE A 379 1.90 -4.71 24.26
C ILE A 379 1.50 -3.28 23.87
N GLY A 380 0.33 -2.84 24.33
CA GLY A 380 -0.21 -1.51 23.99
C GLY A 380 -0.62 -1.37 22.51
N GLN A 381 -0.86 -2.48 21.80
CA GLN A 381 -1.24 -2.49 20.40
C GLN A 381 -2.78 -2.53 20.26
N ASP A 382 -3.46 -1.46 20.68
CA ASP A 382 -4.92 -1.49 20.82
C ASP A 382 -5.69 -1.51 19.50
N LEU A 383 -5.30 -0.69 18.51
CA LEU A 383 -5.96 -0.58 17.19
C LEU A 383 -7.48 -0.31 17.27
N SER A 384 -7.94 0.24 18.39
CA SER A 384 -9.32 0.64 18.65
C SER A 384 -9.34 1.75 19.71
N PHE A 385 -10.54 2.26 20.01
CA PHE A 385 -10.77 3.09 21.18
C PHE A 385 -11.38 2.26 22.33
N GLU A 386 -11.34 2.82 23.54
CA GLU A 386 -12.06 2.31 24.71
C GLU A 386 -13.58 2.44 24.50
N ARG A 387 -14.37 1.48 25.01
CA ARG A 387 -15.83 1.40 24.80
C ARG A 387 -16.56 2.64 25.34
N GLN A 388 -16.11 3.14 26.48
CA GLN A 388 -16.65 4.30 27.18
C GLN A 388 -16.06 5.64 26.69
N GLY A 389 -15.18 5.63 25.69
CA GLY A 389 -14.42 6.81 25.31
C GLY A 389 -13.21 7.07 26.20
N GLY A 390 -12.48 8.14 25.90
CA GLY A 390 -11.30 8.56 26.64
C GLY A 390 -10.13 8.95 25.75
N ALA A 391 -8.93 8.88 26.33
CA ALA A 391 -7.69 9.15 25.61
C ALA A 391 -7.44 8.09 24.54
N THR A 392 -6.89 8.52 23.40
CA THR A 392 -6.56 7.62 22.28
C THR A 392 -5.17 7.01 22.40
N HIS A 393 -4.37 7.48 23.35
CA HIS A 393 -3.00 7.04 23.62
C HIS A 393 -2.77 6.99 25.13
N ALA A 394 -1.80 6.18 25.56
CA ALA A 394 -1.41 6.04 26.96
C ALA A 394 -0.78 7.32 27.55
N ASP A 395 -0.69 7.36 28.88
CA ASP A 395 -0.34 8.56 29.64
C ASP A 395 1.14 8.90 29.51
N GLY A 396 1.44 10.09 29.00
CA GLY A 396 2.80 10.54 28.73
C GLY A 396 3.22 10.47 27.26
N ALA A 397 2.32 10.04 26.36
CA ALA A 397 2.49 10.25 24.93
C ALA A 397 2.63 11.75 24.59
N ALA A 398 3.46 12.07 23.60
CA ALA A 398 3.67 13.47 23.18
C ALA A 398 2.41 14.11 22.57
N PHE A 399 1.56 13.31 21.95
CA PHE A 399 0.25 13.70 21.44
C PHE A 399 -0.80 12.74 21.99
N GLN A 400 -1.89 13.30 22.48
CA GLN A 400 -3.05 12.55 22.95
C GLN A 400 -4.29 13.15 22.29
N GLY A 401 -5.06 12.31 21.61
CA GLY A 401 -6.38 12.67 21.14
C GLY A 401 -7.44 12.17 22.12
N ARG A 402 -8.69 12.47 21.80
CA ARG A 402 -9.85 12.01 22.59
C ARG A 402 -10.89 11.38 21.69
N TYR A 403 -11.51 10.30 22.18
CA TYR A 403 -12.67 9.68 21.57
C TYR A 403 -13.87 9.78 22.51
N GLU A 404 -15.03 10.12 21.96
CA GLU A 404 -16.32 10.12 22.64
C GLU A 404 -17.33 9.28 21.85
N PRO A 405 -17.95 8.25 22.46
CA PRO A 405 -19.06 7.54 21.84
C PRO A 405 -20.23 8.49 21.58
N ASP A 406 -20.89 8.33 20.44
CA ASP A 406 -22.12 9.08 20.13
C ASP A 406 -23.35 8.17 20.32
N PRO A 407 -24.27 8.50 21.25
CA PRO A 407 -25.50 7.74 21.45
C PRO A 407 -26.41 7.65 20.22
N GLN A 408 -26.28 8.58 19.26
CA GLN A 408 -27.08 8.60 18.02
C GLN A 408 -26.43 7.82 16.87
N GLY A 409 -25.26 7.22 17.09
CA GLY A 409 -24.55 6.37 16.12
C GLY A 409 -23.21 6.97 15.67
N GLY A 410 -22.16 6.15 15.70
CA GLY A 410 -20.78 6.56 15.38
C GLY A 410 -20.00 7.01 16.62
N GLY A 411 -19.21 8.06 16.47
CA GLY A 411 -18.52 8.69 17.59
C GLY A 411 -17.77 9.95 17.16
N ARG A 412 -17.26 10.67 18.14
CA ARG A 412 -16.49 11.89 17.93
C ARG A 412 -15.03 11.62 18.26
N TRP A 413 -14.14 12.02 17.37
CA TRP A 413 -12.70 11.82 17.54
C TRP A 413 -11.95 13.12 17.30
N GLU A 414 -10.98 13.40 18.16
CA GLU A 414 -9.99 14.44 18.01
C GLU A 414 -8.66 13.80 17.60
N ASP A 415 -8.19 14.16 16.41
CA ASP A 415 -6.92 13.68 15.88
C ASP A 415 -5.76 14.30 16.68
N PRO A 416 -4.91 13.50 17.36
CA PRO A 416 -3.79 14.00 18.14
C PRO A 416 -2.81 14.86 17.32
N LEU A 417 -2.71 14.61 16.00
CA LEU A 417 -1.81 15.34 15.11
C LEU A 417 -2.46 16.62 14.54
N LYS A 418 -3.77 16.78 14.74
CA LYS A 418 -4.57 17.95 14.31
C LYS A 418 -5.61 18.27 15.37
N PRO A 419 -5.21 18.91 16.49
CA PRO A 419 -6.12 19.28 17.57
C PRO A 419 -7.00 20.45 17.12
N ASP A 420 -8.01 20.15 16.31
CA ASP A 420 -9.06 21.08 15.87
C ASP A 420 -10.44 20.73 16.45
N GLY A 421 -10.41 20.03 17.59
CA GLY A 421 -11.55 19.60 18.36
C GLY A 421 -12.17 18.27 17.90
N LEU A 422 -13.14 17.81 18.69
CA LEU A 422 -13.87 16.56 18.46
C LEU A 422 -14.79 16.65 17.24
N LYS A 423 -14.54 15.81 16.23
CA LYS A 423 -15.32 15.73 15.00
C LYS A 423 -16.06 14.40 14.88
N GLN A 424 -17.27 14.45 14.31
CA GLN A 424 -18.00 13.24 13.99
C GLN A 424 -17.20 12.38 13.01
N VAL A 425 -17.03 11.11 13.35
CA VAL A 425 -16.38 10.11 12.50
C VAL A 425 -17.20 8.83 12.44
N PRO A 426 -17.20 8.13 11.30
CA PRO A 426 -17.73 6.78 11.23
C PRO A 426 -16.95 5.86 12.18
N ILE A 427 -17.68 5.06 12.94
CA ILE A 427 -17.11 4.06 13.86
C ILE A 427 -17.57 2.67 13.43
N LEU A 428 -16.61 1.77 13.34
CA LEU A 428 -16.80 0.34 13.16
C LEU A 428 -16.74 -0.34 14.53
N GLN A 429 -17.42 -1.47 14.66
CA GLN A 429 -17.31 -2.34 15.83
C GLN A 429 -16.54 -3.58 15.41
N VAL A 430 -15.47 -3.90 16.14
CA VAL A 430 -14.62 -5.07 15.88
C VAL A 430 -14.50 -5.93 17.13
N PRO A 431 -14.31 -7.26 17.00
CA PRO A 431 -14.09 -8.13 18.14
C PRO A 431 -12.94 -7.63 19.02
N ALA A 432 -13.06 -7.77 20.33
CA ALA A 432 -12.08 -7.29 21.30
C ALA A 432 -11.26 -8.43 21.93
N ASN A 433 -10.08 -8.11 22.47
CA ASN A 433 -9.21 -9.09 23.15
C ASN A 433 -9.86 -9.71 24.41
N ASP A 434 -10.74 -8.97 25.08
CA ASP A 434 -11.49 -9.39 26.27
C ASP A 434 -12.89 -9.94 25.96
N GLY A 435 -13.20 -10.17 24.68
CA GLY A 435 -14.52 -10.57 24.21
C GLY A 435 -15.47 -9.39 23.95
N GLY A 436 -16.57 -9.65 23.24
CA GLY A 436 -17.47 -8.59 22.77
C GLY A 436 -16.82 -7.73 21.70
N PHE A 437 -17.18 -6.43 21.65
CA PHE A 437 -16.76 -5.51 20.58
C PHE A 437 -16.17 -4.21 21.13
N VAL A 438 -15.25 -3.61 20.38
CA VAL A 438 -14.66 -2.29 20.62
C VAL A 438 -14.83 -1.38 19.41
N PRO A 439 -15.03 -0.06 19.64
CA PRO A 439 -15.14 0.93 18.57
C PRO A 439 -13.78 1.19 17.91
N THR A 440 -13.74 1.25 16.59
CA THR A 440 -12.54 1.58 15.82
C THR A 440 -12.88 2.47 14.62
N THR A 441 -11.92 3.26 14.14
CA THR A 441 -12.10 4.02 12.89
C THR A 441 -11.77 3.16 11.69
N GLN A 442 -12.19 3.57 10.49
CA GLN A 442 -11.77 2.91 9.25
C GLN A 442 -10.23 2.83 9.12
N THR A 443 -9.51 3.85 9.58
CA THR A 443 -8.05 3.91 9.54
C THR A 443 -7.41 2.90 10.49
N LEU A 444 -7.86 2.85 11.75
CA LEU A 444 -7.35 1.88 12.72
C LEU A 444 -7.72 0.44 12.33
N TYR A 445 -8.91 0.22 11.77
CA TYR A 445 -9.30 -1.06 11.19
C TYR A 445 -8.39 -1.48 10.03
N ALA A 446 -7.99 -0.56 9.15
CA ALA A 446 -7.01 -0.85 8.11
C ALA A 446 -5.65 -1.27 8.70
N TYR A 447 -5.21 -0.65 9.80
CA TYR A 447 -3.99 -1.04 10.51
C TYR A 447 -4.13 -2.42 11.17
N LEU A 448 -5.28 -2.72 11.78
CA LEU A 448 -5.62 -4.04 12.31
C LEU A 448 -5.50 -5.11 11.23
N LYS A 449 -6.22 -4.95 10.12
CA LYS A 449 -6.18 -5.90 9.02
C LYS A 449 -4.78 -6.07 8.44
N ARG A 450 -4.01 -4.99 8.37
CA ARG A 450 -2.63 -5.09 7.91
C ARG A 450 -1.70 -5.82 8.90
N PHE A 451 -1.92 -5.66 10.21
CA PHE A 451 -1.19 -6.46 11.21
C PHE A 451 -1.50 -7.95 11.08
N GLU A 452 -2.77 -8.32 10.89
CA GLU A 452 -3.18 -9.71 10.66
C GLU A 452 -2.50 -10.30 9.41
N GLU A 453 -2.41 -9.52 8.33
CA GLU A 453 -1.66 -9.89 7.12
C GLU A 453 -0.16 -10.09 7.41
N ASP A 454 0.45 -9.17 8.14
CA ASP A 454 1.88 -9.21 8.44
C ASP A 454 2.21 -10.40 9.36
N ILE A 455 1.35 -10.75 10.33
CA ILE A 455 1.46 -11.94 11.18
C ILE A 455 1.31 -13.23 10.37
N ALA A 456 0.27 -13.31 9.52
CA ALA A 456 0.03 -14.48 8.69
C ALA A 456 1.20 -14.76 7.74
N ARG A 457 1.80 -13.70 7.17
CA ARG A 457 2.91 -13.81 6.24
C ARG A 457 4.23 -14.10 6.93
N SER A 458 4.45 -13.58 8.13
CA SER A 458 5.71 -13.82 8.86
C SER A 458 5.85 -15.28 9.29
N GLY A 459 4.73 -15.96 9.58
CA GLY A 459 4.72 -17.30 10.14
C GLY A 459 5.27 -17.36 11.57
N LYS A 460 5.50 -16.20 12.21
CA LYS A 460 6.10 -16.11 13.54
C LYS A 460 5.06 -16.24 14.64
N LYS A 461 5.39 -16.99 15.69
CA LYS A 461 4.57 -17.08 16.89
C LYS A 461 4.43 -15.67 17.49
N THR A 462 3.21 -15.14 17.46
CA THR A 462 2.90 -13.81 17.96
C THR A 462 1.99 -13.91 19.18
N LEU A 463 2.40 -13.33 20.29
CA LEU A 463 1.66 -13.29 21.55
C LEU A 463 1.13 -11.87 21.77
N ASN A 464 -0.16 -11.71 22.00
CA ASN A 464 -0.78 -10.41 22.26
C ASN A 464 -1.01 -10.23 23.76
N ALA A 465 -0.14 -9.43 24.40
CA ALA A 465 -0.21 -9.03 25.80
C ALA A 465 -0.97 -7.71 26.02
N THR A 466 -1.66 -7.22 24.99
CA THR A 466 -2.48 -6.00 25.07
C THR A 466 -3.75 -6.29 25.88
N GLU A 467 -3.82 -5.76 27.10
CA GLU A 467 -4.96 -5.94 28.03
C GLU A 467 -6.12 -4.98 27.69
N GLY A 468 -6.60 -5.02 26.46
CA GLY A 468 -7.61 -4.13 25.88
C GLY A 468 -7.52 -4.16 24.36
N GLY A 469 -8.29 -3.30 23.68
CA GLY A 469 -8.16 -3.13 22.23
C GLY A 469 -8.84 -4.21 21.38
N ALA A 470 -8.64 -4.10 20.07
CA ALA A 470 -9.16 -5.03 19.07
C ALA A 470 -8.46 -6.39 19.12
N LEU A 471 -9.21 -7.44 18.83
CA LEU A 471 -8.71 -8.79 18.59
C LEU A 471 -7.89 -8.79 17.29
N ILE A 472 -6.60 -9.13 17.40
CA ILE A 472 -5.70 -9.26 16.26
C ILE A 472 -5.65 -10.73 15.84
N GLN A 473 -6.28 -11.08 14.73
CA GLN A 473 -6.26 -12.46 14.22
C GLN A 473 -4.83 -12.94 13.94
N GLY A 474 -4.55 -14.20 14.31
CA GLY A 474 -3.22 -14.81 14.21
C GLY A 474 -2.31 -14.57 15.41
N ALA A 475 -2.62 -13.63 16.30
CA ALA A 475 -1.91 -13.46 17.58
C ALA A 475 -2.62 -14.21 18.72
N HIS A 476 -1.87 -14.91 19.56
CA HIS A 476 -2.41 -15.61 20.73
C HIS A 476 -2.50 -14.67 21.93
N ILE A 477 -3.70 -14.44 22.44
CA ILE A 477 -3.92 -13.56 23.59
C ILE A 477 -3.47 -14.24 24.88
N SER A 478 -2.64 -13.55 25.67
CA SER A 478 -2.27 -13.96 27.02
C SER A 478 -1.82 -12.75 27.81
N THR A 479 -1.92 -12.75 29.15
CA THR A 479 -1.41 -11.64 29.95
C THR A 479 0.11 -11.62 29.92
N LEU A 480 0.73 -10.44 30.13
CA LEU A 480 2.18 -10.36 30.12
C LEU A 480 2.84 -11.24 31.21
N ASP A 481 2.21 -11.35 32.38
CA ASP A 481 2.68 -12.19 33.47
C ASP A 481 2.65 -13.68 33.09
N GLN A 482 1.55 -14.16 32.51
CA GLN A 482 1.44 -15.54 32.05
C GLN A 482 2.48 -15.85 30.97
N ILE A 483 2.71 -14.93 30.02
CA ILE A 483 3.75 -15.06 29.01
C ILE A 483 5.14 -15.18 29.67
N TYR A 484 5.41 -14.36 30.69
CA TYR A 484 6.69 -14.41 31.40
C TYR A 484 6.89 -15.72 32.15
N ASP A 485 5.83 -16.26 32.75
CA ASP A 485 5.88 -17.53 33.46
C ASP A 485 6.04 -18.70 32.48
N ASP A 486 5.30 -18.71 31.38
CA ASP A 486 5.40 -19.73 30.32
C ASP A 486 6.77 -19.75 29.65
N LEU A 487 7.41 -18.58 29.51
CA LEU A 487 8.76 -18.45 28.93
C LEU A 487 9.88 -18.70 29.95
N GLY A 488 9.58 -18.72 31.25
CA GLY A 488 10.60 -18.78 32.30
C GLY A 488 11.59 -17.62 32.22
N VAL A 489 11.08 -16.37 32.19
CA VAL A 489 11.91 -15.16 31.92
C VAL A 489 13.11 -15.04 32.85
N ASP A 490 12.96 -15.42 34.10
CA ASP A 490 14.03 -15.35 35.10
C ASP A 490 15.18 -16.33 34.80
N GLN A 491 14.92 -17.36 33.99
CA GLN A 491 15.91 -18.34 33.53
C GLN A 491 16.45 -18.06 32.13
N LEU A 492 15.91 -17.08 31.39
CA LEU A 492 16.39 -16.75 30.05
C LEU A 492 17.83 -16.23 30.08
N PRO A 493 18.67 -16.52 29.07
CA PRO A 493 20.00 -15.93 28.96
C PRO A 493 19.94 -14.40 28.97
N ALA A 494 20.95 -13.76 29.55
CA ALA A 494 21.03 -12.31 29.56
C ALA A 494 21.03 -11.73 28.14
N PHE A 495 20.36 -10.60 27.97
CA PHE A 495 20.42 -9.76 26.80
C PHE A 495 21.15 -8.47 27.18
N GLU A 496 22.38 -8.33 26.72
CA GLU A 496 23.28 -7.22 27.09
C GLU A 496 22.99 -5.93 26.29
N GLY A 497 21.96 -5.94 25.44
CA GLY A 497 21.62 -4.83 24.55
C GLY A 497 22.33 -4.92 23.21
N PHE A 498 21.81 -4.23 22.19
CA PHE A 498 22.34 -4.29 20.82
C PHE A 498 23.78 -3.76 20.67
N LEU A 499 24.24 -2.93 21.60
CA LEU A 499 25.55 -2.25 21.54
C LEU A 499 26.68 -2.99 22.28
N SER A 500 26.40 -4.14 22.91
CA SER A 500 27.30 -4.78 23.88
C SER A 500 28.55 -5.47 23.30
N SER A 501 28.48 -5.98 22.06
CA SER A 501 29.50 -6.92 21.56
C SER A 501 29.85 -6.76 20.07
N HIS A 502 29.46 -5.66 19.44
CA HIS A 502 29.61 -5.50 17.99
C HIS A 502 30.69 -4.46 17.69
N ASN A 503 31.69 -4.87 16.90
CA ASN A 503 32.58 -3.92 16.24
C ASN A 503 31.80 -3.33 15.07
N LEU A 504 31.01 -2.30 15.36
CA LEU A 504 30.16 -1.64 14.38
C LEU A 504 31.00 -0.70 13.52
N GLU A 505 31.01 -0.96 12.23
CA GLU A 505 31.61 -0.06 11.24
C GLU A 505 30.52 0.86 10.69
N PRO A 506 30.63 2.19 10.85
CA PRO A 506 29.72 3.11 10.19
C PRO A 506 29.80 2.92 8.67
N ILE A 507 28.71 3.25 7.97
CA ILE A 507 28.66 3.22 6.51
C ILE A 507 29.81 4.05 5.87
N GLY A 508 30.29 5.09 6.55
CA GLY A 508 31.68 5.53 6.43
C GLY A 508 32.03 6.48 5.26
N ILE A 509 33.35 6.59 4.98
CA ILE A 509 33.96 7.55 4.03
C ILE A 509 33.68 7.18 2.57
N GLN A 510 33.59 5.89 2.24
CA GLN A 510 33.27 5.43 0.87
C GLN A 510 31.92 5.97 0.43
N PHE A 511 30.89 5.91 1.30
CA PHE A 511 29.60 6.53 1.02
C PHE A 511 29.71 8.04 0.80
N ARG A 512 30.59 8.78 1.50
CA ARG A 512 30.74 10.24 1.28
C ARG A 512 31.20 10.58 -0.13
N GLN A 513 32.10 9.80 -0.73
CA GLN A 513 32.57 10.02 -2.10
C GLN A 513 31.47 9.70 -3.12
N GLU A 514 30.78 8.57 -2.91
CA GLU A 514 29.66 8.17 -3.76
C GLU A 514 28.48 9.13 -3.66
N TYR A 515 28.19 9.63 -2.46
CA TYR A 515 27.16 10.62 -2.22
C TYR A 515 27.43 11.94 -2.95
N GLN A 516 28.68 12.43 -2.98
CA GLN A 516 29.02 13.63 -3.75
C GLN A 516 28.84 13.43 -5.26
N SER A 517 29.29 12.29 -5.78
CA SER A 517 29.07 11.90 -7.17
C SER A 517 27.56 11.84 -7.49
N PHE A 518 26.80 11.17 -6.63
CA PHE A 518 25.36 11.03 -6.72
C PHE A 518 24.62 12.37 -6.70
N LEU A 519 25.00 13.29 -5.80
CA LEU A 519 24.42 14.63 -5.77
C LEU A 519 24.68 15.40 -7.06
N SER A 520 25.91 15.36 -7.56
CA SER A 520 26.28 16.00 -8.84
C SER A 520 25.44 15.46 -10.00
N GLU A 521 25.29 14.14 -10.05
CA GLU A 521 24.53 13.45 -11.07
C GLU A 521 23.02 13.70 -10.99
N ILE A 522 22.47 13.75 -9.77
CA ILE A 522 21.09 14.17 -9.52
C ILE A 522 20.88 15.60 -10.00
N CYS A 523 21.79 16.53 -9.68
CA CYS A 523 21.66 17.93 -10.08
C CYS A 523 21.66 18.06 -11.60
N HIS A 524 22.55 17.35 -12.29
CA HIS A 524 22.57 17.30 -13.75
C HIS A 524 21.26 16.72 -14.31
N THR A 525 20.80 15.60 -13.75
CA THR A 525 19.58 14.92 -14.15
C THR A 525 18.33 15.78 -13.93
N LEU A 526 18.24 16.49 -12.80
CA LEU A 526 17.17 17.43 -12.49
C LEU A 526 17.14 18.60 -13.47
N LYS A 527 18.31 19.11 -13.88
CA LYS A 527 18.43 20.18 -14.87
C LYS A 527 17.99 19.72 -16.27
N MET A 528 18.31 18.47 -16.64
CA MET A 528 17.78 17.87 -17.86
C MET A 528 16.27 17.70 -17.81
N ALA A 529 15.74 17.24 -16.67
CA ALA A 529 14.30 17.12 -16.44
C ALA A 529 13.61 18.48 -16.58
N GLU A 530 14.16 19.50 -15.90
CA GLU A 530 13.69 20.89 -15.94
C GLU A 530 13.54 21.40 -17.37
N ASN A 531 14.57 21.23 -18.21
CA ASN A 531 14.53 21.67 -19.60
C ASN A 531 13.40 20.97 -20.37
N ALA A 532 13.26 19.65 -20.21
CA ALA A 532 12.17 18.89 -20.84
C ALA A 532 10.78 19.31 -20.31
N PHE A 533 10.67 19.64 -19.02
CA PHE A 533 9.46 20.16 -18.39
C PHE A 533 9.06 21.53 -18.95
N LEU A 534 10.01 22.47 -19.04
CA LEU A 534 9.81 23.82 -19.59
C LEU A 534 9.42 23.77 -21.07
N GLU A 535 10.07 22.89 -21.83
CA GLU A 535 9.68 22.64 -23.22
C GLU A 535 8.26 22.05 -23.29
N GLY A 536 7.94 21.06 -22.45
CA GLY A 536 6.61 20.49 -22.35
C GLY A 536 5.52 21.51 -22.00
N VAL A 537 5.79 22.46 -21.09
CA VAL A 537 4.89 23.57 -20.76
C VAL A 537 4.65 24.44 -21.99
N THR A 538 5.73 24.86 -22.64
CA THR A 538 5.68 25.73 -23.81
C THR A 538 4.88 25.09 -24.94
N GLN A 539 5.14 23.81 -25.22
CA GLN A 539 4.46 23.07 -26.27
C GLN A 539 2.99 22.81 -25.93
N SER A 540 2.67 22.51 -24.66
CA SER A 540 1.29 22.33 -24.20
C SER A 540 0.48 23.62 -24.28
N GLN A 541 1.07 24.77 -23.93
CA GLN A 541 0.44 26.09 -24.07
C GLN A 541 0.16 26.43 -25.53
N ARG A 542 1.13 26.22 -26.41
CA ARG A 542 0.96 26.42 -27.86
C ARG A 542 -0.12 25.51 -28.42
N LEU A 543 -0.11 24.24 -28.06
CA LEU A 543 -1.10 23.27 -28.51
C LEU A 543 -2.52 23.61 -28.02
N ALA A 544 -2.69 23.97 -26.76
CA ALA A 544 -3.99 24.40 -26.21
C ALA A 544 -4.52 25.66 -26.91
N ALA A 545 -3.65 26.63 -27.19
CA ALA A 545 -3.99 27.83 -27.95
C ALA A 545 -4.37 27.48 -29.40
N ASP A 546 -3.52 26.73 -30.13
CA ASP A 546 -3.77 26.40 -31.53
C ASP A 546 -5.04 25.55 -31.72
N LEU A 547 -5.32 24.62 -30.79
CA LEU A 547 -6.58 23.84 -30.76
C LEU A 547 -7.80 24.72 -30.48
N SER A 548 -7.67 25.77 -29.66
CA SER A 548 -8.77 26.71 -29.39
C SER A 548 -9.15 27.57 -30.58
N TRP A 549 -8.23 27.76 -31.53
CA TRP A 549 -8.44 28.53 -32.76
C TRP A 549 -8.66 27.65 -34.00
N GLU A 550 -8.78 26.32 -33.83
CA GLU A 550 -8.90 25.32 -34.90
C GLU A 550 -7.79 25.38 -35.99
N LYS A 551 -6.61 25.91 -35.65
CA LYS A 551 -5.55 26.24 -36.63
C LYS A 551 -4.74 25.05 -37.15
N LEU A 552 -4.84 23.88 -36.55
CA LEU A 552 -3.99 22.73 -36.85
C LEU A 552 -4.76 21.63 -37.59
N ALA A 553 -4.09 20.91 -38.49
CA ALA A 553 -4.59 19.65 -39.04
C ALA A 553 -4.41 18.49 -38.03
N ASP A 554 -5.20 17.42 -38.15
CA ASP A 554 -5.17 16.29 -37.20
C ASP A 554 -3.80 15.58 -37.15
N SER A 555 -3.08 15.52 -38.27
CA SER A 555 -1.71 15.00 -38.34
C SER A 555 -0.71 15.83 -37.51
N ASP A 556 -0.89 17.16 -37.49
CA ASP A 556 -0.01 18.06 -36.73
C ASP A 556 -0.32 18.02 -35.22
N ILE A 557 -1.60 17.83 -34.88
CA ILE A 557 -2.03 17.58 -33.50
C ILE A 557 -1.36 16.30 -32.99
N GLN A 558 -1.45 15.20 -33.74
CA GLN A 558 -0.85 13.93 -33.35
C GLN A 558 0.68 14.03 -33.21
N SER A 559 1.35 14.72 -34.14
CA SER A 559 2.80 14.94 -34.07
C SER A 559 3.22 15.71 -32.81
N ARG A 560 2.47 16.76 -32.44
CA ARG A 560 2.72 17.53 -31.21
C ARG A 560 2.44 16.72 -29.94
N PHE A 561 1.41 15.87 -29.93
CA PHE A 561 1.19 14.93 -28.83
C PHE A 561 2.32 13.92 -28.71
N ASN A 562 2.77 13.32 -29.82
CA ASN A 562 3.90 12.39 -29.82
C ASN A 562 5.19 13.06 -29.30
N MET A 563 5.39 14.36 -29.59
CA MET A 563 6.50 15.13 -29.02
C MET A 563 6.34 15.34 -27.51
N LEU A 564 5.16 15.74 -27.02
CA LEU A 564 4.86 15.85 -25.58
C LEU A 564 5.05 14.52 -24.85
N PHE A 565 4.60 13.41 -25.44
CA PHE A 565 4.80 12.06 -24.91
C PHE A 565 6.28 11.68 -24.91
N ARG A 566 7.04 12.00 -25.95
CA ARG A 566 8.49 11.77 -25.95
C ARG A 566 9.20 12.57 -24.86
N LEU A 567 8.85 13.83 -24.65
CA LEU A 567 9.40 14.64 -23.55
C LEU A 567 9.02 14.06 -22.18
N PHE A 568 7.76 13.64 -22.02
CA PHE A 568 7.30 12.95 -20.82
C PHE A 568 8.05 11.63 -20.60
N ASP A 569 8.21 10.81 -21.64
CA ASP A 569 8.91 9.53 -21.58
C ASP A 569 10.41 9.71 -21.34
N GLN A 570 11.04 10.75 -21.87
CA GLN A 570 12.44 11.06 -21.58
C GLN A 570 12.66 11.34 -20.08
N VAL A 571 11.75 12.10 -19.46
CA VAL A 571 11.75 12.33 -18.00
C VAL A 571 11.40 11.05 -17.26
N ARG A 572 10.39 10.31 -17.72
CA ARG A 572 9.88 9.09 -17.07
C ARG A 572 10.88 7.93 -17.15
N GLN A 573 11.63 7.75 -18.22
CA GLN A 573 12.54 6.63 -18.42
C GLN A 573 13.87 6.80 -17.67
N SER A 574 14.20 8.01 -17.24
CA SER A 574 15.36 8.21 -16.39
C SER A 574 15.11 7.60 -15.01
N LYS A 575 15.77 6.46 -14.75
CA LYS A 575 15.80 5.81 -13.43
C LYS A 575 16.12 6.82 -12.32
N LYS A 576 17.05 7.74 -12.54
CA LYS A 576 17.46 8.75 -11.57
C LYS A 576 16.40 9.82 -11.31
N ILE A 577 15.65 10.21 -12.33
CA ILE A 577 14.48 11.07 -12.13
C ILE A 577 13.42 10.31 -11.35
N GLN A 578 13.10 9.08 -11.76
CA GLN A 578 12.15 8.24 -11.05
C GLN A 578 12.52 8.10 -9.56
N MET A 579 13.80 7.99 -9.18
CA MET A 579 14.24 8.03 -7.75
C MET A 579 13.78 9.28 -6.99
N LEU A 580 13.69 10.42 -7.66
CA LEU A 580 13.39 11.72 -7.08
C LEU A 580 11.91 12.08 -7.13
N ILE A 581 11.15 11.43 -8.00
CA ILE A 581 9.74 11.74 -8.18
C ILE A 581 8.84 10.52 -7.98
N ASP A 582 9.34 9.35 -7.60
CA ASP A 582 8.61 8.07 -7.49
C ASP A 582 7.23 8.25 -6.81
N ARG A 583 7.21 8.87 -5.64
CA ARG A 583 5.97 9.15 -4.89
C ARG A 583 5.23 10.40 -5.38
N GLY A 584 5.93 11.37 -5.99
CA GLY A 584 5.34 12.55 -6.61
C GLY A 584 4.61 12.26 -7.94
N VAL A 585 5.08 11.26 -8.69
CA VAL A 585 4.55 10.79 -9.98
C VAL A 585 3.20 10.12 -9.83
N MET A 586 2.95 9.47 -8.69
CA MET A 586 1.64 8.87 -8.41
C MET A 586 0.52 9.91 -8.44
N LYS A 587 0.78 11.16 -8.05
CA LYS A 587 -0.17 12.27 -8.19
C LYS A 587 -0.43 12.58 -9.66
N SER A 588 0.61 12.64 -10.47
CA SER A 588 0.56 12.88 -11.91
C SER A 588 -0.20 11.77 -12.65
N LEU A 589 0.15 10.51 -12.39
CA LEU A 589 -0.49 9.33 -12.98
C LEU A 589 -1.96 9.28 -12.61
N TYR A 590 -2.29 9.52 -11.33
CA TYR A 590 -3.67 9.62 -10.87
C TYR A 590 -4.44 10.75 -11.56
N PHE A 591 -3.87 11.96 -11.69
CA PHE A 591 -4.51 13.08 -12.38
C PHE A 591 -4.71 12.83 -13.88
N LEU A 592 -3.78 12.14 -14.54
CA LEU A 592 -3.85 11.81 -15.96
C LEU A 592 -4.84 10.67 -16.23
N HIS A 593 -4.94 9.67 -15.35
CA HIS A 593 -5.87 8.53 -15.48
C HIS A 593 -7.28 8.80 -14.96
N LYS A 594 -7.56 9.94 -14.33
CA LYS A 594 -8.89 10.26 -13.78
C LYS A 594 -9.96 10.59 -14.84
N GLY A 595 -9.89 9.99 -16.02
CA GLY A 595 -10.93 10.06 -17.04
C GLY A 595 -10.73 8.94 -18.04
N ASP A 596 -11.82 8.30 -18.43
CA ASP A 596 -11.89 7.32 -19.53
C ASP A 596 -11.46 8.01 -20.83
N LEU A 597 -10.15 8.16 -21.02
CA LEU A 597 -9.56 8.76 -22.20
C LEU A 597 -9.28 7.64 -23.20
N PRO A 598 -9.84 7.69 -24.42
CA PRO A 598 -9.48 6.76 -25.48
C PRO A 598 -7.97 6.75 -25.74
N GLU A 599 -7.50 5.69 -26.40
CA GLU A 599 -6.16 5.65 -27.00
C GLU A 599 -5.88 6.95 -27.77
N PRO A 600 -4.64 7.48 -27.76
CA PRO A 600 -4.30 8.76 -28.39
C PRO A 600 -4.85 8.92 -29.82
N GLU A 601 -4.86 7.84 -30.59
CA GLU A 601 -5.32 7.75 -31.98
C GLU A 601 -6.83 7.85 -32.15
N LYS A 602 -7.61 7.69 -31.06
CA LYS A 602 -9.08 7.68 -31.05
C LYS A 602 -9.69 8.90 -30.35
N ARG A 603 -8.86 9.87 -29.95
CA ARG A 603 -9.31 11.04 -29.18
C ARG A 603 -9.89 12.11 -30.10
N THR A 604 -10.95 12.77 -29.64
CA THR A 604 -11.47 13.99 -30.27
C THR A 604 -10.54 15.18 -30.00
N ARG A 605 -10.65 16.25 -30.79
CA ARG A 605 -9.89 17.50 -30.55
C ARG A 605 -10.15 18.09 -29.16
N GLU A 606 -11.38 18.01 -28.67
CA GLU A 606 -11.74 18.45 -27.31
C GLU A 606 -11.08 17.59 -26.22
N GLN A 607 -10.99 16.27 -26.43
CA GLN A 607 -10.29 15.36 -25.52
C GLN A 607 -8.77 15.61 -25.52
N HIS A 608 -8.19 15.84 -26.70
CA HIS A 608 -6.80 16.29 -26.83
C HIS A 608 -6.56 17.60 -26.08
N LYS A 609 -7.41 18.61 -26.28
CA LYS A 609 -7.33 19.89 -25.55
C LYS A 609 -7.41 19.68 -24.04
N MET A 610 -8.35 18.88 -23.55
CA MET A 610 -8.48 18.56 -22.13
C MET A 610 -7.22 17.86 -21.57
N VAL A 611 -6.62 16.93 -22.31
CA VAL A 611 -5.37 16.26 -21.91
C VAL A 611 -4.23 17.26 -21.85
N ALA A 612 -4.09 18.13 -22.86
CA ALA A 612 -3.05 19.16 -22.89
C ALA A 612 -3.21 20.17 -21.73
N GLU A 613 -4.44 20.58 -21.42
CA GLU A 613 -4.74 21.47 -20.29
C GLU A 613 -4.48 20.80 -18.93
N ARG A 614 -4.84 19.52 -18.77
CA ARG A 614 -4.54 18.73 -17.57
C ARG A 614 -3.03 18.54 -17.39
N TYR A 615 -2.33 18.25 -18.47
CA TYR A 615 -0.87 18.11 -18.49
C TYR A 615 -0.23 19.46 -18.13
N LEU A 616 -0.66 20.57 -18.74
CA LEU A 616 -0.19 21.91 -18.42
C LEU A 616 -0.44 22.30 -16.94
N LEU A 617 -1.63 22.01 -16.42
CA LEU A 617 -1.97 22.25 -15.01
C LEU A 617 -1.07 21.41 -14.09
N PHE A 618 -0.79 20.16 -14.46
CA PHE A 618 0.15 19.31 -13.76
C PHE A 618 1.55 19.94 -13.73
N LEU A 619 2.11 20.30 -14.90
CA LEU A 619 3.43 20.91 -15.00
C LEU A 619 3.51 22.20 -14.16
N LYS A 620 2.51 23.09 -14.26
CA LYS A 620 2.45 24.35 -13.50
C LYS A 620 2.29 24.17 -11.98
N LYS A 621 1.58 23.12 -11.54
CA LYS A 621 1.33 22.86 -10.12
C LYS A 621 2.51 22.19 -9.43
N HIS A 622 3.27 21.39 -10.17
CA HIS A 622 4.35 20.55 -9.64
C HIS A 622 5.75 21.10 -9.94
N TRP A 623 5.88 22.01 -10.90
CA TRP A 623 7.10 22.76 -11.17
C TRP A 623 6.92 24.22 -10.76
N ARG A 624 7.42 24.60 -9.57
CA ARG A 624 7.60 26.01 -9.18
C ARG A 624 9.08 26.27 -8.97
N TRP A 625 9.65 27.11 -9.83
CA TRP A 625 11.03 27.59 -9.74
C TRP A 625 11.14 28.69 -8.65
N PRO A 626 12.26 28.79 -7.88
CA PRO A 626 12.45 29.83 -6.87
C PRO A 626 12.80 31.23 -7.42
N GLY A 627 12.68 31.47 -8.72
CA GLY A 627 13.19 32.69 -9.38
C GLY A 627 12.20 33.40 -10.30
N GLY A 628 10.91 33.15 -10.18
CA GLY A 628 9.91 33.93 -10.91
C GLY A 628 8.50 33.50 -10.54
N GLU A 629 7.72 34.43 -10.02
CA GLU A 629 6.30 34.38 -10.28
C GLU A 629 6.14 34.24 -11.80
N PHE A 630 5.25 33.36 -12.27
CA PHE A 630 4.63 33.59 -13.58
C PHE A 630 3.72 34.82 -13.45
N SER A 631 4.29 35.97 -13.07
CA SER A 631 3.67 37.26 -13.24
C SER A 631 3.67 37.49 -14.74
N SER A 632 2.46 37.50 -15.30
CA SER A 632 2.07 38.15 -16.54
C SER A 632 3.24 38.73 -17.34
N PHE A 633 3.71 37.99 -18.34
CA PHE A 633 4.44 38.63 -19.44
C PHE A 633 3.45 39.08 -20.52
N PRO A 634 3.77 40.18 -21.21
CA PRO A 634 2.81 41.12 -21.75
C PRO A 634 2.05 40.50 -22.92
N GLU A 635 0.81 40.92 -23.10
CA GLU A 635 0.18 40.90 -24.41
C GLU A 635 1.18 41.51 -25.40
N ARG A 636 1.62 40.72 -26.39
CA ARG A 636 2.43 41.26 -27.47
C ARG A 636 1.57 42.29 -28.19
N ASP A 637 2.03 43.54 -28.18
CA ASP A 637 1.56 44.52 -29.16
C ASP A 637 1.80 43.97 -30.58
N PRO A 638 0.90 44.24 -31.55
CA PRO A 638 0.89 43.57 -32.85
C PRO A 638 2.12 43.84 -33.73
N ASP A 639 2.94 44.83 -33.39
CA ASP A 639 4.00 45.32 -34.27
C ASP A 639 5.38 44.88 -33.77
N GLY A 640 5.87 43.80 -34.37
CA GLY A 640 7.14 43.16 -34.02
C GLY A 640 8.35 44.09 -34.15
N SER A 641 9.06 44.30 -33.03
CA SER A 641 10.47 44.67 -33.05
C SER A 641 11.21 44.01 -31.87
N THR A 642 12.37 43.44 -32.18
CA THR A 642 13.24 42.67 -31.28
C THR A 642 14.17 43.59 -30.49
N GLY A 643 14.22 43.44 -29.17
CA GLY A 643 15.27 44.03 -28.33
C GLY A 643 15.68 43.05 -27.23
N CYS A 644 16.86 42.45 -27.36
CA CYS A 644 17.55 41.78 -26.25
C CYS A 644 18.10 42.84 -25.28
N PRO A 645 17.99 42.64 -23.95
CA PRO A 645 18.87 43.32 -23.00
C PRO A 645 20.13 42.48 -22.74
N GLU A 646 21.26 43.15 -22.89
CA GLU A 646 22.62 42.66 -22.69
C GLU A 646 22.93 42.28 -21.23
N THR A 647 23.89 41.38 -21.09
CA THR A 647 24.52 40.94 -19.84
C THR A 647 25.50 41.99 -19.32
N ASP A 648 25.42 42.34 -18.04
CA ASP A 648 26.52 43.01 -17.34
C ASP A 648 26.88 42.24 -16.06
N SER A 649 28.12 41.78 -16.00
CA SER A 649 28.72 41.12 -14.84
C SER A 649 30.13 41.63 -14.64
N LYS A 650 30.39 42.28 -13.50
CA LYS A 650 31.73 42.41 -12.92
C LYS A 650 31.67 42.30 -11.39
N GLU A 651 32.79 41.79 -10.87
CA GLU A 651 33.21 41.62 -9.46
C GLU A 651 32.68 40.35 -8.77
N GLY A 652 33.45 39.53 -8.05
CA GLY A 652 34.83 39.56 -7.55
C GLY A 652 35.00 38.33 -6.65
N LEU A 653 36.23 37.82 -6.51
CA LEU A 653 36.58 36.54 -5.87
C LEU A 653 36.50 36.51 -4.33
N HIS A 654 36.41 35.27 -3.81
CA HIS A 654 36.68 34.76 -2.45
C HIS A 654 35.54 34.78 -1.41
N GLU A 655 34.90 33.62 -1.22
CA GLU A 655 34.55 33.04 0.10
C GLU A 655 34.03 31.60 -0.08
N GLN A 656 34.22 30.75 0.95
CA GLN A 656 33.87 29.33 0.97
C GLN A 656 32.42 29.11 0.48
N ARG A 657 32.24 28.34 -0.61
CA ARG A 657 30.90 28.10 -1.18
C ARG A 657 30.07 27.22 -0.23
N PRO A 658 28.94 27.70 0.30
CA PRO A 658 27.92 26.82 0.87
C PRO A 658 27.32 25.97 -0.25
N LEU A 659 26.72 24.82 0.10
CA LEU A 659 25.94 23.97 -0.81
C LEU A 659 25.14 24.81 -1.84
N PRO A 660 25.02 24.37 -3.11
CA PRO A 660 24.28 25.11 -4.12
C PRO A 660 22.89 25.48 -3.58
N LYS A 661 22.53 26.78 -3.64
CA LYS A 661 21.20 27.29 -3.25
C LYS A 661 20.02 26.49 -3.87
N ILE A 662 20.28 25.73 -4.93
CA ILE A 662 19.36 24.75 -5.55
C ILE A 662 18.85 23.68 -4.56
N LEU A 663 19.69 23.17 -3.65
CA LEU A 663 19.25 22.16 -2.67
C LEU A 663 18.52 22.78 -1.46
N CYS A 664 18.86 24.03 -1.10
CA CYS A 664 18.22 24.74 0.01
C CYS A 664 16.90 25.45 -0.37
N HIS A 665 16.62 25.64 -1.66
CA HIS A 665 15.39 26.31 -2.15
C HIS A 665 14.34 25.35 -2.74
N PHE A 666 14.55 24.04 -2.63
CA PHE A 666 13.42 23.10 -2.54
C PHE A 666 12.76 23.17 -1.13
N SER A 667 12.66 24.37 -0.56
CA SER A 667 11.82 24.61 0.61
C SER A 667 10.36 24.53 0.15
N TRP A 668 9.73 23.38 0.36
CA TRP A 668 8.28 23.21 0.23
C TRP A 668 7.51 23.92 1.36
N ASP A 669 8.17 24.78 2.12
CA ASP A 669 7.61 25.62 3.17
C ASP A 669 7.34 27.01 2.60
N LEU A 670 6.07 27.31 2.27
CA LEU A 670 5.41 28.63 2.39
C LEU A 670 4.03 28.76 1.68
N PHE A 671 3.31 27.66 1.39
CA PHE A 671 1.94 27.78 0.85
C PHE A 671 0.84 27.01 1.60
N PHE A 672 1.12 26.49 2.80
CA PHE A 672 0.18 25.63 3.54
C PHE A 672 -0.75 26.34 4.55
N LEU A 673 -0.85 27.68 4.57
CA LEU A 673 -1.68 28.38 5.57
C LEU A 673 -2.74 29.37 5.05
N ARG A 674 -3.10 29.38 3.76
CA ARG A 674 -4.27 30.18 3.32
C ARG A 674 -5.31 29.35 2.56
N ARG A 675 -6.36 29.00 3.33
CA ARG A 675 -7.76 28.69 2.95
C ARG A 675 -7.99 28.35 1.47
N GLU A 676 -8.03 27.06 1.16
CA GLU A 676 -8.87 26.55 0.06
C GLU A 676 -10.05 25.75 0.64
N ARG A 677 -11.26 26.12 0.22
CA ARG A 677 -12.51 25.44 0.59
C ARG A 677 -12.49 23.99 0.08
N PRO A 678 -13.05 23.02 0.82
CA PRO A 678 -13.08 21.63 0.38
C PRO A 678 -13.95 21.48 -0.88
N LEU A 679 -13.34 21.02 -1.97
CA LEU A 679 -14.05 20.48 -3.14
C LEU A 679 -14.76 19.19 -2.73
N ARG A 680 -16.08 19.28 -2.54
CA ARG A 680 -16.96 18.14 -2.25
C ARG A 680 -16.84 17.08 -3.36
N ALA A 681 -16.25 15.94 -3.05
CA ALA A 681 -16.36 14.73 -3.86
C ALA A 681 -17.78 14.17 -3.74
N ARG A 682 -18.58 14.25 -4.81
CA ARG A 682 -19.81 13.46 -4.92
C ARG A 682 -19.42 12.09 -5.50
N ALA A 683 -19.18 11.11 -4.64
CA ALA A 683 -19.31 9.71 -5.02
C ALA A 683 -20.82 9.44 -5.21
N ARG A 684 -21.23 9.15 -6.44
CA ARG A 684 -22.59 8.65 -6.71
C ARG A 684 -22.60 7.15 -6.40
N PHE A 685 -22.91 6.80 -5.16
CA PHE A 685 -23.48 5.49 -4.86
C PHE A 685 -24.94 5.52 -5.34
N LYS A 686 -25.28 4.73 -6.36
CA LYS A 686 -26.66 4.34 -6.61
C LYS A 686 -26.88 3.06 -5.83
N GLY A 687 -27.69 3.14 -4.77
CA GLY A 687 -28.08 1.99 -3.98
C GLY A 687 -29.03 1.09 -4.76
N ILE A 688 -28.81 -0.21 -4.63
CA ILE A 688 -29.81 -1.24 -4.30
C ILE A 688 -29.15 -2.10 -3.21
#